data_AF-A0A7W8AB30-F1
#
_entry.id   AF-A0A7W8AB30-F1
#
_cell.length_a   1.000
_cell.length_b   1.000
_cell.length_c   1.000
_cell.angle_alpha   90.00
_cell.angle_beta   90.00
_cell.angle_gamma   90.00
#
_symmetry.space_group_name_H-M   'P 1'
#
loop_
_entity.id
_entity.type
_entity.pdbx_description
1 polymer ?
#
loop_
_entity_poly.entity_id
_entity_poly.type
_entity_poly.pdbx_seq_one_letter_code
_entity_poly.pdbx_strand_id
1 'polypeptide(L)'
;MPGMARERVAELLDASAEPIASSVCRKLPKTELLVAVAGVGPLRFPVSDEQAAQLRGLGHRARFGRGEQTLTDPEVRDTWEIPKELVRVEWTESFAAVLDGMRQELGLPPHCKLTPELHSMLLYETGQFFVAHQDSEKDDAMVATLVVALPSAHTGGELVVEHQGQSRKYRGLKTSASLVAFYADCRHQVLPVTTGNRVTLTYNLLLAGDTQAAMAESPLVNKLATSLLAHFATPVVLPYSTRKGNPPTRLAYLLDHEYTARGLSWSRLKGADATRGALLRAAAEQADCEITLALAEIQETWGAYDPDEDEDEWYGEYEDEDPGDEGSGSADDRDYVLQDLIETSTTLAHWIGPETGRLEDIALDISDAEVASTTPTADMTPYTSEYEGYMGNYGNTLDRWYRRAALVIWPRGQGFASRAEASPGWALDELTAMARAGMNAQAREAARSLESFWHAAGRYPAQAELLGKALETARELDDAQLAVMLLRPFALERLAPGHGPAFAGLAAHYGGTWIDGLLHDWSEGWRPASYGLVQAPLEWLENLPRLCAALSVEGSPSTAAARRIVDLSWTMLAGQIGPALDGPLTSRQEAWLTTLGAPCSGIIAAAAQLGSTNVLDDAHNLARTAGHRAHALAMATLRAAGSHRAGFGELAISSAEQIRAALAQPQRAPGDWSIALPTGCACELCEVLGTFLRHPERRALDWPLAKDRRRHVHARIDDAELPVRHETRRQGRPYTLVLTKTEALFERESLARERHQVDLAWLTNEWKVST
;
A
#
# COMPACT_ATOMS: atom_id res chain seq x y z
N MET A 1 34.90 13.54 -8.10
CA MET A 1 34.11 13.56 -9.34
C MET A 1 33.11 14.71 -9.20
N PRO A 2 32.79 15.50 -10.23
CA PRO A 2 31.70 16.45 -10.10
C PRO A 2 30.44 15.66 -9.70
N GLY A 3 29.81 16.03 -8.58
CA GLY A 3 28.61 15.36 -8.08
C GLY A 3 27.50 15.35 -9.13
N MET A 4 26.55 14.42 -8.97
CA MET A 4 25.37 14.37 -9.82
C MET A 4 24.63 15.73 -9.78
N ALA A 5 23.98 16.13 -10.87
CA ALA A 5 23.40 17.47 -10.99
C ALA A 5 22.43 17.83 -9.83
N ARG A 6 21.72 16.83 -9.28
CA ARG A 6 20.87 16.98 -8.08
C ARG A 6 21.64 17.22 -6.78
N GLU A 7 22.80 16.57 -6.60
CA GLU A 7 23.68 16.81 -5.45
C GLU A 7 24.20 18.25 -5.50
N ARG A 8 24.52 18.75 -6.69
CA ARG A 8 24.91 20.16 -6.87
C ARG A 8 23.80 21.14 -6.50
N VAL A 9 22.52 20.80 -6.74
CA VAL A 9 21.38 21.60 -6.25
C VAL A 9 21.41 21.65 -4.72
N ALA A 10 21.55 20.51 -4.05
CA ALA A 10 21.64 20.44 -2.60
C ALA A 10 22.84 21.20 -2.03
N GLU A 11 24.04 21.05 -2.62
CA GLU A 11 25.26 21.78 -2.22
C GLU A 11 25.10 23.30 -2.35
N LEU A 12 24.49 23.78 -3.44
CA LEU A 12 24.27 25.21 -3.68
C LEU A 12 23.26 25.80 -2.68
N LEU A 13 22.23 25.04 -2.33
CA LEU A 13 21.23 25.45 -1.35
C LEU A 13 21.80 25.45 0.07
N ASP A 14 22.59 24.45 0.42
CA ASP A 14 23.28 24.36 1.71
C ASP A 14 24.24 25.54 1.92
N ALA A 15 25.09 25.82 0.92
CA ALA A 15 26.04 26.93 0.97
C ALA A 15 25.38 28.33 1.04
N SER A 16 24.08 28.42 0.74
CA SER A 16 23.30 29.66 0.80
C SER A 16 22.51 29.84 2.10
N ALA A 17 22.40 28.80 2.91
CA ALA A 17 21.64 28.84 4.15
C ALA A 17 22.41 29.66 5.20
N GLU A 18 21.87 30.82 5.57
CA GLU A 18 22.28 31.46 6.82
C GLU A 18 21.85 30.57 8.00
N PRO A 19 22.65 30.44 9.07
CA PRO A 19 22.26 29.65 10.24
C PRO A 19 21.05 30.31 10.92
N ILE A 20 19.87 29.77 10.64
CA ILE A 20 18.59 30.20 11.22
C ILE A 20 18.36 29.41 12.52
N ALA A 21 17.82 30.08 13.54
CA ALA A 21 17.54 29.43 14.81
C ALA A 21 16.20 28.68 14.75
N SER A 22 16.18 27.41 15.20
CA SER A 22 14.94 26.65 15.44
C SER A 22 14.12 27.19 16.61
N SER A 23 14.79 27.93 17.50
CA SER A 23 14.21 28.54 18.70
C SER A 23 14.94 29.82 19.09
N VAL A 24 14.16 30.83 19.48
CA VAL A 24 14.62 32.19 19.80
C VAL A 24 14.10 32.62 21.15
N CYS A 25 14.89 33.39 21.89
CA CYS A 25 14.50 33.89 23.21
C CYS A 25 14.65 35.41 23.29
N ARG A 26 13.66 36.06 23.90
CA ARG A 26 13.66 37.49 24.22
C ARG A 26 13.22 37.73 25.65
N LYS A 27 13.70 38.83 26.22
CA LYS A 27 13.33 39.26 27.57
C LYS A 27 12.50 40.51 27.45
N LEU A 28 11.36 40.52 28.14
CA LEU A 28 10.50 41.69 28.22
C LEU A 28 10.42 42.17 29.68
N PRO A 29 10.65 43.47 29.96
CA PRO A 29 10.45 44.01 31.30
C PRO A 29 9.03 43.75 31.81
N LYS A 30 8.89 43.50 33.11
CA LYS A 30 7.58 43.24 33.74
C LYS A 30 6.57 44.40 33.65
N THR A 31 7.01 45.59 33.24
CA THR A 31 6.16 46.78 33.02
C THR A 31 5.45 46.77 31.67
N GLU A 32 5.89 45.92 30.73
CA GLU A 32 5.38 45.83 29.37
C GLU A 32 4.29 44.76 29.20
N LEU A 33 3.87 44.14 30.31
CA LEU A 33 2.93 43.03 30.34
C LEU A 33 1.99 43.18 31.53
N LEU A 34 0.68 43.18 31.25
CA LEU A 34 -0.37 43.13 32.27
C LEU A 34 -1.18 41.85 32.10
N VAL A 35 -1.22 41.03 33.15
CA VAL A 35 -1.99 39.79 33.17
C VAL A 35 -3.00 39.88 34.31
N ALA A 36 -4.27 39.65 34.02
CA ALA A 36 -5.34 39.58 35.01
C ALA A 36 -6.09 38.25 34.87
N VAL A 37 -6.37 37.61 35.99
CA VAL A 37 -7.14 36.36 36.03
C VAL A 37 -8.43 36.59 36.80
N ALA A 38 -9.58 36.30 36.20
CA ALA A 38 -10.87 36.40 36.89
C ALA A 38 -10.88 35.48 38.11
N GLY A 39 -11.20 36.02 39.29
CA GLY A 39 -11.12 35.32 40.58
C GLY A 39 -9.83 35.58 41.38
N VAL A 40 -8.75 36.04 40.73
CA VAL A 40 -7.49 36.44 41.39
C VAL A 40 -7.25 37.95 41.32
N GLY A 41 -7.62 38.57 40.19
CA GLY A 41 -7.31 39.96 39.85
C GLY A 41 -6.00 40.11 39.07
N PRO A 42 -5.44 41.33 38.98
CA PRO A 42 -4.16 41.59 38.33
C PRO A 42 -3.00 40.86 39.03
N LEU A 43 -2.19 40.12 38.26
CA LEU A 43 -1.00 39.46 38.77
C LEU A 43 0.09 40.49 39.11
N ARG A 44 0.77 40.29 40.24
CA ARG A 44 1.92 41.10 40.63
C ARG A 44 3.19 40.34 40.28
N PHE A 45 4.17 41.04 39.72
CA PHE A 45 5.42 40.41 39.27
C PHE A 45 6.62 40.78 40.17
N PRO A 46 7.37 39.79 40.68
CA PRO A 46 7.21 38.35 40.46
C PRO A 46 5.95 37.77 41.12
N VAL A 47 5.36 36.75 40.50
CA VAL A 47 4.18 36.03 41.02
C VAL A 47 4.54 35.47 42.41
N SER A 48 3.69 35.78 43.39
CA SER A 48 3.82 35.33 44.77
C SER A 48 3.23 33.93 44.97
N ASP A 49 3.65 33.24 46.02
CA ASP A 49 3.10 31.92 46.36
C ASP A 49 1.61 31.98 46.70
N GLU A 50 1.13 33.10 47.28
CA GLU A 50 -0.30 33.33 47.49
C GLU A 50 -1.07 33.39 46.17
N GLN A 51 -0.55 34.12 45.18
CA GLN A 51 -1.18 34.19 43.85
C GLN A 51 -1.10 32.86 43.11
N ALA A 52 0.00 32.12 43.23
CA ALA A 52 0.13 30.78 42.66
C ALA A 52 -0.90 29.82 43.27
N ALA A 53 -1.10 29.83 44.59
CA ALA A 53 -2.11 29.01 45.26
C ALA A 53 -3.54 29.37 44.84
N GLN A 54 -3.82 30.66 44.61
CA GLN A 54 -5.10 31.13 44.07
C GLN A 54 -5.32 30.64 42.63
N LEU A 55 -4.30 30.71 41.77
CA LEU A 55 -4.35 30.20 40.41
C LEU A 55 -4.60 28.68 40.38
N ARG A 56 -3.91 27.93 41.25
CA ARG A 56 -4.15 26.49 41.43
C ARG A 56 -5.60 26.17 41.78
N GLY A 57 -6.22 26.98 42.65
CA GLY A 57 -7.61 26.80 43.05
C GLY A 57 -8.62 26.98 41.91
N LEU A 58 -8.24 27.68 40.84
CA LEU A 58 -9.05 27.87 39.63
C LEU A 58 -8.69 26.87 38.52
N GLY A 59 -7.49 26.30 38.57
CA GLY A 59 -6.97 25.40 37.55
C GLY A 59 -7.46 23.97 37.72
N HIS A 60 -7.43 23.22 36.62
CA HIS A 60 -7.59 21.78 36.61
C HIS A 60 -6.29 21.11 36.15
N ARG A 61 -6.18 19.79 36.31
CA ARG A 61 -5.05 19.04 35.75
C ARG A 61 -5.02 19.21 34.23
N ALA A 62 -3.87 19.56 33.68
CA ALA A 62 -3.70 19.73 32.25
C ALA A 62 -3.75 18.37 31.53
N ARG A 63 -4.39 18.33 30.37
CA ARG A 63 -4.46 17.12 29.53
C ARG A 63 -3.33 17.11 28.50
N PHE A 64 -3.04 15.97 27.90
CA PHE A 64 -2.12 15.86 26.76
C PHE A 64 -2.75 15.02 25.63
N GLY A 65 -2.25 15.19 24.40
CA GLY A 65 -2.68 14.43 23.24
C GLY A 65 -1.80 13.19 22.99
N ARG A 66 -2.41 12.05 22.66
CA ARG A 66 -1.71 10.86 22.11
C ARG A 66 -2.48 10.40 20.87
N GLY A 67 -1.99 10.76 19.68
CA GLY A 67 -2.76 10.61 18.43
C GLY A 67 -4.06 11.42 18.48
N GLU A 68 -5.20 10.76 18.23
CA GLU A 68 -6.53 11.40 18.29
C GLU A 68 -7.11 11.51 19.72
N GLN A 69 -6.45 10.95 20.74
CA GLN A 69 -6.98 10.89 22.10
C GLN A 69 -6.47 12.04 22.98
N THR A 70 -7.36 12.62 23.80
CA THR A 70 -7.00 13.56 24.86
C THR A 70 -7.00 12.83 26.21
N LEU A 71 -5.83 12.60 26.79
CA LEU A 71 -5.63 11.81 28.00
C LEU A 71 -5.13 12.66 29.17
N THR A 72 -5.32 12.16 30.39
CA THR A 72 -4.76 12.76 31.62
C THR A 72 -3.92 11.69 32.30
N ASP A 73 -2.59 11.82 32.17
CA ASP A 73 -1.61 10.89 32.74
C ASP A 73 -0.55 11.72 33.49
N PRO A 74 -0.53 11.66 34.83
CA PRO A 74 0.44 12.37 35.65
C PRO A 74 1.90 11.98 35.38
N GLU A 75 2.17 10.80 34.81
CA GLU A 75 3.53 10.37 34.46
C GLU A 75 4.04 11.04 33.18
N VAL A 76 3.13 11.50 32.31
CA VAL A 76 3.45 12.21 31.07
C VAL A 76 3.42 13.72 31.27
N ARG A 77 2.37 14.24 31.91
CA ARG A 77 2.17 15.68 32.11
C ARG A 77 1.59 15.96 33.49
N ASP A 78 2.40 16.57 34.35
CA ASP A 78 1.97 17.04 35.66
C ASP A 78 2.04 18.57 35.72
N THR A 79 0.91 19.24 35.49
CA THR A 79 0.79 20.70 35.64
C THR A 79 -0.68 21.12 35.82
N TRP A 80 -0.90 22.32 36.36
CA TRP A 80 -2.20 22.94 36.47
C TRP A 80 -2.46 23.85 35.26
N GLU A 81 -3.58 23.67 34.58
CA GLU A 81 -4.05 24.52 33.50
C GLU A 81 -5.17 25.43 34.00
N ILE A 82 -5.00 26.74 33.80
CA ILE A 82 -5.98 27.75 34.15
C ILE A 82 -6.86 27.98 32.91
N PRO A 83 -8.19 27.90 33.03
CA PRO A 83 -9.10 28.09 31.90
C PRO A 83 -8.85 29.44 31.20
N LYS A 84 -8.60 29.39 29.89
CA LYS A 84 -8.16 30.55 29.09
C LYS A 84 -9.16 31.71 29.11
N GLU A 85 -10.46 31.41 29.24
CA GLU A 85 -11.55 32.38 29.35
C GLU A 85 -11.47 33.25 30.61
N LEU A 86 -10.74 32.81 31.64
CA LEU A 86 -10.50 33.58 32.85
C LEU A 86 -9.28 34.51 32.71
N VAL A 87 -8.43 34.30 31.71
CA VAL A 87 -7.14 34.97 31.57
C VAL A 87 -7.26 36.13 30.58
N ARG A 88 -6.89 37.33 31.02
CA ARG A 88 -6.76 38.52 30.17
C ARG A 88 -5.31 38.96 30.16
N VAL A 89 -4.76 39.11 28.95
CA VAL A 89 -3.38 39.55 28.75
C VAL A 89 -3.39 40.79 27.88
N GLU A 90 -2.76 41.84 28.37
CA GLU A 90 -2.56 43.09 27.65
C GLU A 90 -1.05 43.29 27.45
N TRP A 91 -0.67 43.52 26.19
CA TRP A 91 0.69 43.79 25.78
C TRP A 91 0.83 45.26 25.37
N THR A 92 1.98 45.86 25.64
CA THR A 92 2.34 47.18 25.11
C THR A 92 2.79 47.08 23.65
N GLU A 93 2.99 48.23 22.99
CA GLU A 93 3.46 48.30 21.60
C GLU A 93 4.83 47.63 21.40
N SER A 94 5.66 47.50 22.44
CA SER A 94 6.97 46.86 22.37
C SER A 94 6.89 45.37 22.03
N PHE A 95 5.78 44.70 22.35
CA PHE A 95 5.59 43.29 22.04
C PHE A 95 5.52 43.02 20.52
N ALA A 96 4.93 43.93 19.74
CA ALA A 96 4.89 43.80 18.29
C ALA A 96 6.30 43.84 17.68
N ALA A 97 7.18 44.71 18.18
CA ALA A 97 8.57 44.77 17.75
C ALA A 97 9.36 43.52 18.19
N VAL A 98 9.06 42.95 19.35
CA VAL A 98 9.65 41.68 19.80
C VAL A 98 9.25 40.52 18.87
N LEU A 99 7.97 40.43 18.49
CA LEU A 99 7.49 39.42 17.56
C LEU A 99 8.11 39.55 16.17
N ASP A 100 8.31 40.78 15.67
CA ASP A 100 8.99 40.99 14.39
C ASP A 100 10.48 40.61 14.45
N GLY A 101 11.16 40.91 15.56
CA GLY A 101 12.52 40.44 15.79
C GLY A 101 12.61 38.91 15.83
N MET A 102 11.68 38.25 16.53
CA MET A 102 11.58 36.79 16.57
C MET A 102 11.30 36.20 15.19
N ARG A 103 10.40 36.81 14.40
CA ARG A 103 10.13 36.41 13.01
C ARG A 103 11.43 36.42 12.19
N GLN A 104 12.22 37.50 12.29
CA GLN A 104 13.47 37.62 11.55
C GLN A 104 14.48 36.53 11.94
N GLU A 105 14.69 36.26 13.23
CA GLU A 105 15.66 35.25 13.69
C GLU A 105 15.22 33.82 13.46
N LEU A 106 13.90 33.58 13.45
CA LEU A 106 13.33 32.31 13.00
C LEU A 106 13.50 32.15 11.48
N GLY A 107 13.93 33.18 10.73
CA GLY A 107 14.14 33.09 9.29
C GLY A 107 12.84 33.16 8.48
N LEU A 108 11.76 33.67 9.07
CA LEU A 108 10.48 33.84 8.37
C LEU A 108 10.52 35.09 7.47
N PRO A 109 9.77 35.13 6.35
CA PRO A 109 9.88 36.22 5.37
C PRO A 109 9.57 37.63 5.91
N PRO A 110 10.24 38.69 5.41
CA PRO A 110 10.10 40.07 5.90
C PRO A 110 8.72 40.70 5.70
N HIS A 111 7.92 40.18 4.77
CA HIS A 111 6.58 40.67 4.47
C HIS A 111 5.48 39.97 5.28
N CYS A 112 5.87 39.02 6.14
CA CYS A 112 4.94 38.30 7.00
C CYS A 112 4.93 38.88 8.42
N LYS A 113 3.87 38.58 9.15
CA LYS A 113 3.65 38.99 10.54
C LYS A 113 3.26 37.79 11.38
N LEU A 114 3.89 37.67 12.54
CA LEU A 114 3.48 36.73 13.58
C LEU A 114 2.33 37.33 14.41
N THR A 115 1.23 36.61 14.51
CA THR A 115 0.07 36.95 15.32
C THR A 115 -0.08 35.92 16.44
N PRO A 116 0.02 36.32 17.73
CA PRO A 116 -0.07 35.40 18.84
C PRO A 116 -1.53 35.18 19.25
N GLU A 117 -1.93 33.91 19.37
CA GLU A 117 -3.22 33.50 19.92
C GLU A 117 -3.02 32.75 21.23
N LEU A 118 -3.63 33.22 22.33
CA LEU A 118 -3.47 32.60 23.64
C LEU A 118 -4.07 31.19 23.62
N HIS A 119 -3.21 30.19 23.82
CA HIS A 119 -3.61 28.80 23.88
C HIS A 119 -3.95 28.39 25.31
N SER A 120 -3.01 28.58 26.25
CA SER A 120 -3.19 28.16 27.64
C SER A 120 -2.36 28.98 28.62
N MET A 121 -2.76 28.93 29.90
CA MET A 121 -1.97 29.42 31.03
C MET A 121 -1.69 28.24 31.96
N LEU A 122 -0.42 28.02 32.31
CA LEU A 122 0.02 26.86 33.08
C LEU A 122 0.73 27.30 34.36
N LEU A 123 0.52 26.52 35.42
CA LEU A 123 1.21 26.63 36.71
C LEU A 123 1.89 25.29 37.02
N TYR A 124 3.20 25.36 37.28
CA TYR A 124 4.03 24.25 37.73
C TYR A 124 4.49 24.52 39.16
N GLU A 125 4.07 23.68 40.09
CA GLU A 125 4.54 23.59 41.47
C GLU A 125 5.80 22.71 41.55
N THR A 126 6.39 22.61 42.75
CA THR A 126 7.57 21.77 42.96
C THR A 126 7.29 20.29 42.60
N GLY A 127 8.20 19.68 41.84
CA GLY A 127 8.10 18.32 41.32
C GLY A 127 7.41 18.22 39.96
N GLN A 128 6.63 19.22 39.55
CA GLN A 128 5.83 19.20 38.32
C GLN A 128 6.67 19.38 37.05
N PHE A 129 6.28 18.71 35.97
CA PHE A 129 7.03 18.61 34.71
C PHE A 129 6.12 18.35 33.50
N PHE A 130 6.72 18.35 32.31
CA PHE A 130 6.11 17.81 31.10
C PHE A 130 7.19 17.13 30.27
N VAL A 131 7.07 15.83 30.04
CA VAL A 131 8.04 15.05 29.25
C VAL A 131 8.16 15.55 27.82
N ALA A 132 9.19 15.08 27.10
CA ALA A 132 9.44 15.42 25.71
C ALA A 132 8.24 15.09 24.81
N HIS A 133 7.72 16.10 24.13
CA HIS A 133 6.60 16.00 23.20
C HIS A 133 6.73 17.02 22.07
N GLN A 134 5.94 16.85 21.02
CA GLN A 134 5.81 17.78 19.90
C GLN A 134 4.40 18.40 19.95
N ASP A 135 4.29 19.68 19.61
CA ASP A 135 2.98 20.34 19.55
C ASP A 135 2.26 19.98 18.25
N SER A 136 0.97 19.63 18.33
CA SER A 136 0.13 19.57 17.13
C SER A 136 -0.19 20.98 16.63
N GLU A 137 -0.13 21.21 15.32
CA GLU A 137 -0.65 22.41 14.67
C GLU A 137 -2.17 22.49 14.90
N LYS A 138 -2.65 23.54 15.58
CA LYS A 138 -4.06 23.67 16.01
C LYS A 138 -4.91 24.58 15.11
N ASP A 139 -4.25 25.26 14.18
CA ASP A 139 -4.83 26.15 13.18
C ASP A 139 -3.96 26.07 11.91
N ASP A 140 -4.58 26.17 10.73
CA ASP A 140 -3.89 26.06 9.44
C ASP A 140 -2.83 27.15 9.23
N ALA A 141 -2.90 28.27 9.96
CA ALA A 141 -1.93 29.36 9.93
C ALA A 141 -0.83 29.24 11.00
N MET A 142 -0.91 28.28 11.92
CA MET A 142 0.08 28.10 12.99
C MET A 142 1.42 27.60 12.44
N VAL A 143 2.51 28.32 12.72
CA VAL A 143 3.87 27.93 12.33
C VAL A 143 4.79 27.64 13.52
N ALA A 144 4.50 28.22 14.68
CA ALA A 144 5.36 28.17 15.85
C ALA A 144 4.54 28.25 17.15
N THR A 145 5.17 27.89 18.26
CA THR A 145 4.68 28.08 19.63
C THR A 145 5.49 29.17 20.31
N LEU A 146 4.84 30.05 21.07
CA LEU A 146 5.47 31.02 21.96
C LEU A 146 5.15 30.71 23.42
N VAL A 147 6.17 30.38 24.20
CA VAL A 147 6.08 30.20 25.66
C VAL A 147 6.60 31.45 26.35
N VAL A 148 5.72 32.12 27.09
CA VAL A 148 6.03 33.28 27.92
C VAL A 148 6.12 32.81 29.38
N ALA A 149 7.33 32.68 29.91
CA ALA A 149 7.53 32.48 31.34
C ALA A 149 7.34 33.80 32.08
N LEU A 150 6.31 33.87 32.92
CA LEU A 150 5.99 35.04 33.72
C LEU A 150 7.03 35.20 34.83
N PRO A 151 7.34 36.46 35.23
CA PRO A 151 8.28 36.69 36.30
C PRO A 151 7.82 35.99 37.58
N SER A 152 8.60 35.03 38.08
CA SER A 152 8.25 34.22 39.24
C SER A 152 9.53 33.73 39.95
N ALA A 153 9.43 33.41 41.23
CA ALA A 153 10.56 32.90 42.00
C ALA A 153 10.56 31.36 41.98
N HIS A 154 11.43 30.77 41.16
CA HIS A 154 11.58 29.30 41.08
C HIS A 154 13.00 28.86 40.67
N THR A 155 13.34 27.60 40.94
CA THR A 155 14.51 26.89 40.37
C THR A 155 14.06 25.58 39.73
N GLY A 156 14.82 25.06 38.76
CA GLY A 156 14.32 24.01 37.86
C GLY A 156 13.24 24.57 36.92
N GLY A 157 12.50 23.70 36.24
CA GLY A 157 11.43 24.13 35.33
C GLY A 157 11.94 24.71 34.00
N GLU A 158 13.18 24.41 33.60
CA GLU A 158 13.71 24.86 32.32
C GLU A 158 12.91 24.27 31.16
N LEU A 159 12.62 25.10 30.16
CA LEU A 159 12.09 24.66 28.88
C LEU A 159 13.26 24.20 28.02
N VAL A 160 13.28 22.94 27.62
CA VAL A 160 14.25 22.38 26.68
C VAL A 160 13.57 22.25 25.33
N VAL A 161 14.18 22.82 24.28
CA VAL A 161 13.70 22.74 22.90
C VAL A 161 14.75 22.03 22.06
N GLU A 162 14.31 21.01 21.33
CA GLU A 162 15.12 20.10 20.54
C GLU A 162 14.65 20.09 19.09
N HIS A 163 15.60 20.23 18.17
CA HIS A 163 15.33 20.23 16.73
C HIS A 163 16.58 19.79 15.98
N GLN A 164 16.46 18.80 15.09
CA GLN A 164 17.55 18.28 14.25
C GLN A 164 18.85 17.99 15.05
N GLY A 165 18.71 17.23 16.14
CA GLY A 165 19.84 16.86 17.02
C GLY A 165 20.41 17.99 17.90
N GLN A 166 19.92 19.23 17.79
CA GLN A 166 20.35 20.34 18.65
C GLN A 166 19.37 20.57 19.79
N SER A 167 19.89 20.69 21.03
CA SER A 167 19.11 20.95 22.24
C SER A 167 19.47 22.31 22.87
N ARG A 168 18.47 23.14 23.18
CA ARG A 168 18.63 24.44 23.85
C ARG A 168 17.78 24.51 25.11
N LYS A 169 18.38 24.98 26.21
CA LYS A 169 17.69 25.13 27.51
C LYS A 169 17.41 26.60 27.82
N TYR A 170 16.15 26.90 28.14
CA TYR A 170 15.66 28.24 28.45
C TYR A 170 15.13 28.31 29.88
N ARG A 171 15.59 29.33 30.62
CA ARG A 171 15.24 29.52 32.04
C ARG A 171 14.31 30.71 32.24
N GLY A 172 13.30 30.54 33.10
CA GLY A 172 12.48 31.62 33.63
C GLY A 172 13.30 32.62 34.46
N LEU A 173 12.81 33.85 34.57
CA LEU A 173 13.48 34.94 35.29
C LEU A 173 12.55 35.55 36.33
N LYS A 174 13.10 36.01 37.46
CA LYS A 174 12.31 36.67 38.51
C LYS A 174 11.94 38.13 38.19
N THR A 175 12.69 38.77 37.31
CA THR A 175 12.64 40.23 37.09
C THR A 175 12.01 40.65 35.77
N SER A 176 11.88 39.73 34.82
CA SER A 176 11.42 39.98 33.45
C SER A 176 10.70 38.74 32.91
N ALA A 177 9.75 38.94 31.99
CA ALA A 177 9.17 37.82 31.27
C ALA A 177 10.21 37.25 30.29
N SER A 178 10.30 35.92 30.20
CA SER A 178 11.13 35.24 29.21
C SER A 178 10.22 34.68 28.12
N LEU A 179 10.38 35.16 26.89
CA LEU A 179 9.59 34.80 25.74
C LEU A 179 10.44 33.88 24.86
N VAL A 180 10.01 32.63 24.70
CA VAL A 180 10.70 31.64 23.87
C VAL A 180 9.77 31.24 22.74
N ALA A 181 10.15 31.54 21.50
CA ALA A 181 9.43 31.08 20.32
C ALA A 181 10.22 29.98 19.63
N PHE A 182 9.53 28.92 19.19
CA PHE A 182 10.11 27.78 18.49
C PHE A 182 9.09 27.20 17.50
N TYR A 183 9.57 26.56 16.44
CA TYR A 183 8.68 25.98 15.42
C TYR A 183 7.80 24.86 16.00
N ALA A 184 6.59 24.70 15.45
CA ALA A 184 5.60 23.74 15.98
C ALA A 184 6.10 22.28 15.91
N ASP A 185 7.00 21.98 14.97
CA ASP A 185 7.62 20.68 14.79
C ASP A 185 8.81 20.41 15.73
N CYS A 186 9.22 21.37 16.56
CA CYS A 186 10.27 21.13 17.56
C CYS A 186 9.75 20.25 18.71
N ARG A 187 10.53 19.22 19.09
CA ARG A 187 10.30 18.49 20.34
C ARG A 187 10.70 19.39 21.51
N HIS A 188 9.91 19.38 22.57
CA HIS A 188 10.20 20.18 23.74
C HIS A 188 9.72 19.51 25.03
N GLN A 189 10.35 19.88 26.14
CA GLN A 189 9.99 19.41 27.48
C GLN A 189 10.16 20.50 28.51
N VAL A 190 9.49 20.33 29.65
CA VAL A 190 9.68 21.14 30.84
C VAL A 190 10.27 20.26 31.93
N LEU A 191 11.52 20.53 32.31
CA LEU A 191 12.18 19.80 33.40
C LEU A 191 11.46 20.00 34.73
N PRO A 192 11.58 19.08 35.71
CA PRO A 192 10.95 19.23 37.01
C PRO A 192 11.30 20.55 37.71
N VAL A 193 10.29 21.23 38.26
CA VAL A 193 10.51 22.40 39.13
C VAL A 193 11.09 21.94 40.45
N THR A 194 12.24 22.45 40.84
CA THR A 194 12.92 22.05 42.10
C THR A 194 12.44 22.87 43.30
N THR A 195 12.18 24.17 43.11
CA THR A 195 11.63 25.04 44.17
C THR A 195 10.72 26.11 43.58
N GLY A 196 9.73 26.55 44.35
CA GLY A 196 8.83 27.65 43.99
C GLY A 196 7.78 27.26 42.95
N ASN A 197 7.30 28.27 42.22
CA ASN A 197 6.19 28.15 41.27
C ASN A 197 6.57 28.78 39.92
N ARG A 198 6.46 28.01 38.83
CA ARG A 198 6.67 28.48 37.45
C ARG A 198 5.32 28.70 36.80
N VAL A 199 5.07 29.93 36.34
CA VAL A 199 3.81 30.29 35.65
C VAL A 199 4.12 30.69 34.21
N THR A 200 3.39 30.13 33.25
CA THR A 200 3.61 30.40 31.83
C THR A 200 2.32 30.69 31.07
N LEU A 201 2.43 31.49 30.02
CA LEU A 201 1.41 31.63 28.98
C LEU A 201 1.95 30.98 27.71
N THR A 202 1.16 30.12 27.09
CA THR A 202 1.49 29.48 25.82
C THR A 202 0.61 30.05 24.73
N TYR A 203 1.22 30.46 23.62
CA TYR A 203 0.56 31.03 22.46
C TYR A 203 0.84 30.19 21.21
N ASN A 204 -0.18 30.01 20.38
CA ASN A 204 0.02 29.61 18.98
C ASN A 204 0.46 30.86 18.20
N LEU A 205 1.53 30.77 17.41
CA LEU A 205 1.98 31.84 16.54
C LEU A 205 1.47 31.59 15.12
N LEU A 206 0.51 32.42 14.69
CA LEU A 206 -0.08 32.38 13.36
C LEU A 206 0.73 33.28 12.41
N LEU A 207 1.07 32.77 11.23
CA LEU A 207 1.75 33.54 10.20
C LEU A 207 0.72 34.16 9.24
N ALA A 208 0.73 35.48 9.12
CA ALA A 208 -0.10 36.22 8.18
C ALA A 208 0.75 37.07 7.23
N GLY A 209 0.34 37.17 5.96
CA GLY A 209 1.03 37.95 4.94
C GLY A 209 1.39 37.13 3.71
N ASP A 210 1.89 37.81 2.69
CA ASP A 210 2.31 37.18 1.45
C ASP A 210 3.82 36.88 1.50
N THR A 211 4.20 35.60 1.46
CA THR A 211 5.61 35.19 1.37
C THR A 211 6.12 35.21 -0.08
N GLN A 212 5.27 35.45 -1.07
CA GLN A 212 5.58 35.30 -2.49
C GLN A 212 6.44 36.45 -3.06
N ALA A 213 7.05 37.28 -2.22
CA ALA A 213 7.88 38.38 -2.69
C ALA A 213 8.98 37.84 -3.63
N ALA A 214 8.89 38.24 -4.89
CA ALA A 214 9.82 37.87 -5.94
C ALA A 214 11.25 38.19 -5.48
N MET A 215 12.06 37.17 -5.27
CA MET A 215 13.49 37.38 -5.08
C MET A 215 14.06 37.96 -6.38
N ALA A 216 14.81 39.05 -6.25
CA ALA A 216 15.54 39.64 -7.38
C ALA A 216 16.51 38.62 -7.99
N GLU A 217 16.82 38.78 -9.27
CA GLU A 217 17.81 37.98 -10.00
C GLU A 217 19.10 37.81 -9.17
N SER A 218 19.37 36.59 -8.73
CA SER A 218 20.56 36.24 -7.96
C SER A 218 21.46 35.34 -8.81
N PRO A 219 22.80 35.53 -8.79
CA PRO A 219 23.74 34.61 -9.43
C PRO A 219 23.57 33.15 -8.99
N LEU A 220 23.00 32.92 -7.79
CA LEU A 220 22.67 31.59 -7.28
C LEU A 220 21.51 30.94 -8.06
N VAL A 221 20.46 31.71 -8.38
CA VAL A 221 19.30 31.23 -9.15
C VAL A 221 19.75 30.73 -10.54
N ASN A 222 20.66 31.46 -11.20
CA ASN A 222 21.25 31.03 -12.48
C ASN A 222 21.97 29.67 -12.37
N LYS A 223 22.72 29.44 -11.28
CA LYS A 223 23.43 28.17 -11.05
C LYS A 223 22.47 27.02 -10.74
N LEU A 224 21.41 27.30 -9.97
CA LEU A 224 20.35 26.34 -9.67
C LEU A 224 19.60 25.96 -10.94
N ALA A 225 19.17 26.92 -11.77
CA ALA A 225 18.51 26.68 -13.05
C ALA A 225 19.38 25.83 -13.99
N THR A 226 20.69 26.13 -14.07
CA THR A 226 21.64 25.32 -14.86
C THR A 226 21.73 23.87 -14.34
N SER A 227 21.68 23.69 -13.01
CA SER A 227 21.75 22.36 -12.39
C SER A 227 20.46 21.57 -12.60
N LEU A 228 19.29 22.23 -12.57
CA LEU A 228 18.00 21.62 -12.93
C LEU A 228 18.00 21.14 -14.40
N LEU A 229 18.44 21.99 -15.34
CA LEU A 229 18.55 21.59 -16.74
C LEU A 229 19.51 20.40 -16.93
N ALA A 230 20.64 20.39 -16.22
CA ALA A 230 21.59 19.28 -16.26
C ALA A 230 21.01 17.98 -15.68
N HIS A 231 20.20 18.07 -14.61
CA HIS A 231 19.51 16.93 -14.01
C HIS A 231 18.58 16.24 -15.02
N PHE A 232 17.71 17.01 -15.69
CA PHE A 232 16.77 16.46 -16.67
C PHE A 232 17.42 16.04 -18.01
N ALA A 233 18.66 16.46 -18.28
CA ALA A 233 19.39 16.09 -19.49
C ALA A 233 20.33 14.88 -19.30
N THR A 234 20.68 14.52 -18.06
CA THR A 234 21.72 13.51 -17.79
C THR A 234 21.10 12.14 -17.53
N PRO A 235 21.42 11.11 -18.34
CA PRO A 235 20.96 9.74 -18.12
C PRO A 235 21.39 9.18 -16.76
N VAL A 236 20.48 8.48 -16.07
CA VAL A 236 20.77 7.83 -14.78
C VAL A 236 21.80 6.71 -14.95
N VAL A 237 22.74 6.62 -14.01
CA VAL A 237 23.66 5.48 -13.91
C VAL A 237 23.00 4.40 -13.07
N LEU A 238 22.72 3.24 -13.68
CA LEU A 238 22.06 2.13 -13.00
C LEU A 238 23.08 1.28 -12.22
N PRO A 239 22.79 0.92 -10.96
CA PRO A 239 23.64 0.01 -10.19
C PRO A 239 23.82 -1.32 -10.94
N TYR A 240 25.04 -1.86 -10.92
CA TYR A 240 25.38 -3.17 -11.49
C TYR A 240 25.06 -3.36 -12.99
N SER A 241 24.87 -2.27 -13.74
CA SER A 241 24.58 -2.29 -15.17
C SER A 241 25.55 -1.42 -15.96
N THR A 242 25.96 -1.90 -17.14
CA THR A 242 26.76 -1.11 -18.10
C THR A 242 25.89 -0.21 -18.99
N ARG A 243 24.55 -0.35 -18.91
CA ARG A 243 23.60 0.49 -19.66
C ARG A 243 23.22 1.71 -18.82
N LYS A 244 23.22 2.88 -19.47
CA LYS A 244 22.63 4.10 -18.90
C LYS A 244 21.11 3.99 -18.93
N GLY A 245 20.45 4.38 -17.85
CA GLY A 245 19.00 4.53 -17.79
C GLY A 245 18.53 5.77 -18.56
N ASN A 246 17.22 6.03 -18.53
CA ASN A 246 16.69 7.28 -19.06
C ASN A 246 17.06 8.45 -18.12
N PRO A 247 17.08 9.70 -18.61
CA PRO A 247 17.18 10.86 -17.72
C PRO A 247 16.00 10.92 -16.74
N PRO A 248 16.21 11.48 -15.54
CA PRO A 248 15.14 11.81 -14.59
C PRO A 248 14.01 12.61 -15.24
N THR A 249 12.76 12.34 -14.83
CA THR A 249 11.58 13.10 -15.27
C THR A 249 11.18 14.18 -14.27
N ARG A 250 11.56 14.00 -13.00
CA ARG A 250 11.31 14.94 -11.91
C ARG A 250 12.51 15.05 -10.97
N LEU A 251 12.44 16.04 -10.09
CA LEU A 251 13.30 16.20 -8.93
C LEU A 251 12.40 16.43 -7.72
N ALA A 252 12.43 15.52 -6.74
CA ALA A 252 11.86 15.71 -5.42
C ALA A 252 12.96 16.19 -4.46
N TYR A 253 12.93 17.48 -4.12
CA TYR A 253 13.84 18.07 -3.14
C TYR A 253 13.18 18.05 -1.75
N LEU A 254 13.68 17.21 -0.85
CA LEU A 254 13.13 17.02 0.49
C LEU A 254 13.49 18.20 1.41
N LEU A 255 12.50 18.67 2.15
CA LEU A 255 12.58 19.75 3.12
C LEU A 255 12.94 19.23 4.51
N ASP A 256 13.51 20.09 5.36
CA ASP A 256 14.05 19.65 6.66
C ASP A 256 13.09 19.88 7.84
N HIS A 257 12.04 20.69 7.66
CA HIS A 257 10.96 20.82 8.63
C HIS A 257 9.83 19.82 8.36
N GLU A 258 9.09 19.48 9.42
CA GLU A 258 7.88 18.69 9.31
C GLU A 258 6.67 19.60 9.00
N TYR A 259 5.79 19.11 8.13
CA TYR A 259 4.59 19.81 7.73
C TYR A 259 3.39 18.86 7.75
N THR A 260 2.28 19.35 8.28
CA THR A 260 1.00 18.65 8.16
C THR A 260 0.40 18.89 6.77
N ALA A 261 -0.50 18.00 6.34
CA ALA A 261 -1.18 18.14 5.05
C ALA A 261 -2.01 19.44 4.94
N ARG A 262 -2.50 19.97 6.07
CA ARG A 262 -3.20 21.27 6.13
C ARG A 262 -2.23 22.46 6.23
N GLY A 263 -1.13 22.29 6.96
CA GLY A 263 -0.12 23.32 7.18
C GLY A 263 0.74 23.60 5.94
N LEU A 264 0.98 22.60 5.10
CA LEU A 264 1.83 22.70 3.91
C LEU A 264 1.29 23.74 2.92
N SER A 265 2.03 24.85 2.77
CA SER A 265 1.76 25.85 1.75
C SER A 265 3.01 26.66 1.45
N TRP A 266 3.07 27.25 0.27
CA TRP A 266 4.13 28.16 -0.13
C TRP A 266 4.28 29.38 0.80
N SER A 267 3.20 29.78 1.45
CA SER A 267 3.17 30.87 2.44
C SER A 267 3.62 30.51 3.84
N ARG A 268 3.90 29.23 4.12
CA ARG A 268 4.14 28.75 5.48
C ARG A 268 5.35 27.82 5.60
N LEU A 269 6.22 27.80 4.60
CA LEU A 269 7.51 27.12 4.73
C LEU A 269 8.30 27.71 5.91
N LYS A 270 8.91 26.84 6.71
CA LYS A 270 9.58 27.14 7.97
C LYS A 270 11.08 27.30 7.73
N GLY A 271 11.70 28.30 8.36
CA GLY A 271 13.15 28.49 8.39
C GLY A 271 13.83 28.43 7.02
N ALA A 272 14.86 27.59 6.91
CA ALA A 272 15.65 27.44 5.69
C ALA A 272 14.82 26.94 4.49
N ASP A 273 13.73 26.19 4.73
CA ASP A 273 12.86 25.69 3.67
C ASP A 273 12.15 26.83 2.94
N ALA A 274 11.84 27.93 3.62
CA ALA A 274 11.24 29.11 2.99
C ALA A 274 12.18 29.71 1.93
N THR A 275 13.45 29.87 2.31
CA THR A 275 14.51 30.39 1.41
C THR A 275 14.77 29.43 0.26
N ARG A 276 14.91 28.12 0.55
CA ARG A 276 15.12 27.08 -0.48
C ARG A 276 13.95 27.01 -1.45
N GLY A 277 12.73 27.05 -0.94
CA GLY A 277 11.51 27.03 -1.76
C GLY A 277 11.40 28.27 -2.66
N ALA A 278 11.79 29.45 -2.18
CA ALA A 278 11.82 30.67 -3.00
C ALA A 278 12.90 30.60 -4.10
N LEU A 279 14.11 30.15 -3.77
CA LEU A 279 15.21 29.99 -4.72
C LEU A 279 14.90 28.96 -5.81
N LEU A 280 14.37 27.79 -5.42
CA LEU A 280 14.01 26.74 -6.36
C LEU A 280 12.82 27.13 -7.25
N ARG A 281 11.85 27.90 -6.75
CA ARG A 281 10.76 28.42 -7.58
C ARG A 281 11.27 29.38 -8.65
N ALA A 282 12.16 30.30 -8.28
CA ALA A 282 12.79 31.21 -9.25
C ALA A 282 13.65 30.45 -10.27
N ALA A 283 14.40 29.44 -9.82
CA ALA A 283 15.23 28.62 -10.68
C ALA A 283 14.41 27.74 -11.63
N ALA A 284 13.28 27.19 -11.16
CA ALA A 284 12.36 26.40 -11.97
C ALA A 284 11.74 27.26 -13.08
N GLU A 285 11.27 28.46 -12.75
CA GLU A 285 10.74 29.41 -13.75
C GLU A 285 11.78 29.73 -14.83
N GLN A 286 13.04 30.00 -14.43
CA GLN A 286 14.12 30.26 -15.38
C GLN A 286 14.51 29.05 -16.23
N ALA A 287 14.35 27.83 -15.70
CA ALA A 287 14.65 26.58 -16.40
C ALA A 287 13.45 26.02 -17.20
N ASP A 288 12.36 26.79 -17.34
CA ASP A 288 11.09 26.34 -17.94
C ASP A 288 10.56 25.04 -17.31
N CYS A 289 10.58 25.00 -15.99
CA CYS A 289 10.09 23.91 -15.15
C CYS A 289 8.87 24.37 -14.35
N GLU A 290 7.98 23.42 -14.06
CA GLU A 290 6.93 23.58 -13.07
C GLU A 290 7.42 23.07 -11.71
N ILE A 291 6.79 23.55 -10.65
CA ILE A 291 7.13 23.20 -9.29
C ILE A 291 5.89 23.16 -8.40
N THR A 292 5.79 22.14 -7.55
CA THR A 292 4.75 22.04 -6.53
C THR A 292 5.30 21.54 -5.19
N LEU A 293 4.48 21.64 -4.14
CA LEU A 293 4.75 21.07 -2.84
C LEU A 293 4.07 19.70 -2.71
N ALA A 294 4.77 18.76 -2.08
CA ALA A 294 4.29 17.41 -1.80
C ALA A 294 4.63 16.95 -0.38
N LEU A 295 3.98 15.90 0.08
CA LEU A 295 4.35 15.13 1.27
C LEU A 295 4.88 13.77 0.81
N ALA A 296 6.09 13.46 1.24
CA ALA A 296 6.80 12.21 0.99
C ALA A 296 6.76 11.33 2.24
N GLU A 297 6.45 10.06 2.04
CA GLU A 297 6.69 8.98 2.99
C GLU A 297 7.95 8.24 2.54
N ILE A 298 8.89 8.06 3.46
CA ILE A 298 10.20 7.45 3.19
C ILE A 298 10.36 6.27 4.13
N GLN A 299 10.69 5.11 3.58
CA GLN A 299 11.11 3.94 4.35
C GLN A 299 12.57 3.63 4.00
N GLU A 300 13.40 3.51 5.04
CA GLU A 300 14.79 3.10 4.91
C GLU A 300 15.04 1.83 5.73
N THR A 301 15.68 0.85 5.11
CA THR A 301 16.14 -0.38 5.75
C THR A 301 17.65 -0.30 5.92
N TRP A 302 18.12 -0.40 7.16
CA TRP A 302 19.54 -0.30 7.51
C TRP A 302 20.06 -1.61 8.08
N GLY A 303 21.32 -1.91 7.83
CA GLY A 303 22.06 -2.82 8.71
C GLY A 303 22.26 -2.14 10.07
N ALA A 304 22.00 -2.86 11.16
CA ALA A 304 22.12 -2.32 12.51
C ALA A 304 22.80 -3.32 13.44
N TYR A 305 23.40 -2.84 14.52
CA TYR A 305 23.83 -3.70 15.63
C TYR A 305 23.48 -3.05 16.96
N ASP A 306 23.26 -3.89 17.96
CA ASP A 306 23.02 -3.46 19.34
C ASP A 306 24.40 -3.25 20.00
N PRO A 307 24.76 -2.02 20.43
CA PRO A 307 26.04 -1.79 21.09
C PRO A 307 26.17 -2.54 22.43
N ASP A 308 25.05 -2.97 23.03
CA ASP A 308 25.02 -3.73 24.27
C ASP A 308 25.14 -5.26 24.05
N GLU A 309 25.10 -5.75 22.80
CA GLU A 309 25.33 -7.18 22.48
C GLU A 309 26.83 -7.54 22.41
N ASP A 310 27.75 -6.56 22.39
CA ASP A 310 29.20 -6.77 22.18
C ASP A 310 30.08 -6.63 23.45
N GLU A 311 29.51 -6.53 24.65
CA GLU A 311 30.22 -6.73 25.92
C GLU A 311 29.84 -8.09 26.53
N ASP A 312 30.71 -9.10 26.34
CA ASP A 312 30.85 -10.35 27.14
C ASP A 312 30.71 -11.73 26.44
N GLU A 313 31.13 -11.91 25.17
CA GLU A 313 31.33 -13.25 24.59
C GLU A 313 32.80 -13.69 24.39
N TRP A 314 33.70 -13.28 25.29
CA TRP A 314 34.98 -13.97 25.46
C TRP A 314 35.30 -14.23 26.94
N TYR A 315 35.15 -15.51 27.32
CA TYR A 315 35.53 -16.24 28.55
C TYR A 315 34.42 -16.55 29.59
N GLY A 316 34.04 -17.85 29.67
CA GLY A 316 33.39 -18.48 30.84
C GLY A 316 32.25 -19.42 30.44
N GLU A 317 32.52 -20.68 30.13
CA GLU A 317 32.35 -21.83 31.03
C GLU A 317 30.88 -22.13 31.39
N TYR A 318 30.43 -23.29 30.93
CA TYR A 318 29.12 -23.91 31.14
C TYR A 318 28.52 -23.67 32.52
N GLU A 319 27.32 -23.11 32.58
CA GLU A 319 26.33 -23.49 33.59
C GLU A 319 24.90 -23.21 33.09
N ASP A 320 24.08 -24.27 33.17
CA ASP A 320 22.66 -24.29 32.84
C ASP A 320 21.88 -23.32 33.74
N GLU A 321 20.99 -22.47 33.19
CA GLU A 321 19.77 -22.04 33.90
C GLU A 321 18.73 -21.34 32.98
N ASP A 322 17.51 -21.92 33.02
CA ASP A 322 16.14 -21.39 32.82
C ASP A 322 15.71 -20.63 31.52
N PRO A 323 14.85 -21.23 30.66
CA PRO A 323 14.18 -20.52 29.57
C PRO A 323 12.93 -19.82 30.11
N GLY A 324 13.08 -18.57 30.57
CA GLY A 324 11.98 -17.89 31.24
C GLY A 324 12.09 -16.38 31.39
N ASP A 325 12.48 -15.63 30.36
CA ASP A 325 12.12 -14.21 30.26
C ASP A 325 12.23 -13.68 28.82
N GLU A 326 11.24 -13.97 27.98
CA GLU A 326 11.02 -13.17 26.77
C GLU A 326 10.37 -11.84 27.19
N GLY A 327 11.22 -10.94 27.69
CA GLY A 327 10.88 -9.54 27.89
C GLY A 327 10.61 -8.88 26.55
N SER A 328 9.32 -8.82 26.19
CA SER A 328 8.75 -7.94 25.17
C SER A 328 9.01 -6.46 25.53
N GLY A 329 10.25 -5.99 25.36
CA GLY A 329 10.56 -4.58 25.24
C GLY A 329 10.22 -4.15 23.82
N SER A 330 9.33 -3.17 23.64
CA SER A 330 9.12 -2.61 22.30
C SER A 330 10.44 -1.97 21.83
N ALA A 331 10.73 -2.06 20.54
CA ALA A 331 11.97 -1.56 19.91
C ALA A 331 12.21 -0.05 20.03
N ASP A 332 11.39 0.67 20.83
CA ASP A 332 11.35 2.13 20.93
C ASP A 332 12.43 2.68 21.89
N ASP A 333 13.06 1.83 22.71
CA ASP A 333 13.98 2.24 23.79
C ASP A 333 15.45 1.80 23.62
N ARG A 334 15.86 1.16 22.50
CA ARG A 334 17.26 0.79 22.25
C ARG A 334 17.93 1.68 21.20
N ASP A 335 19.08 2.26 21.55
CA ASP A 335 19.91 3.07 20.66
C ASP A 335 20.76 2.19 19.72
N TYR A 336 20.14 1.60 18.69
CA TYR A 336 20.86 0.83 17.68
C TYR A 336 21.79 1.70 16.84
N VAL A 337 23.00 1.20 16.57
CA VAL A 337 23.96 1.89 15.71
C VAL A 337 23.75 1.48 14.25
N LEU A 338 23.44 2.47 13.40
CA LEU A 338 23.28 2.27 11.95
C LEU A 338 24.64 1.95 11.29
N GLN A 339 24.63 0.97 10.39
CA GLN A 339 25.75 0.63 9.51
C GLN A 339 25.47 1.11 8.08
N ASP A 340 25.23 0.17 7.16
CA ASP A 340 24.99 0.45 5.74
C ASP A 340 23.49 0.57 5.45
N LEU A 341 23.11 1.57 4.65
CA LEU A 341 21.78 1.65 4.05
C LEU A 341 21.62 0.52 3.03
N ILE A 342 20.68 -0.38 3.27
CA ILE A 342 20.41 -1.55 2.42
C ILE A 342 19.44 -1.17 1.31
N GLU A 343 18.32 -0.55 1.70
CA GLU A 343 17.23 -0.19 0.79
C GLU A 343 16.58 1.12 1.25
N THR A 344 16.16 1.93 0.29
CA THR A 344 15.32 3.11 0.55
C THR A 344 14.20 3.14 -0.47
N SER A 345 13.02 3.54 -0.02
CA SER A 345 11.87 3.81 -0.88
C SER A 345 11.27 5.16 -0.49
N THR A 346 10.92 5.95 -1.50
CA THR A 346 10.28 7.26 -1.34
C THR A 346 9.00 7.29 -2.15
N THR A 347 7.86 7.51 -1.48
CA THR A 347 6.55 7.62 -2.13
C THR A 347 5.95 8.98 -1.79
N LEU A 348 5.49 9.72 -2.81
CA LEU A 348 4.68 10.91 -2.59
C LEU A 348 3.23 10.50 -2.36
N ALA A 349 2.70 10.82 -1.18
CA ALA A 349 1.35 10.48 -0.75
C ALA A 349 0.34 11.62 -1.01
N HIS A 350 0.83 12.88 -0.99
CA HIS A 350 0.00 14.05 -1.25
C HIS A 350 0.79 15.11 -2.00
N TRP A 351 0.08 15.97 -2.75
CA TRP A 351 0.66 17.20 -3.27
C TRP A 351 -0.35 18.33 -3.34
N ILE A 352 0.15 19.54 -3.58
CA ILE A 352 -0.70 20.68 -3.95
C ILE A 352 -0.90 20.61 -5.46
N GLY A 353 -2.13 20.38 -5.92
CA GLY A 353 -2.48 20.40 -7.33
C GLY A 353 -1.99 21.71 -7.96
N PRO A 354 -1.09 21.69 -8.96
CA PRO A 354 -0.45 22.94 -9.40
C PRO A 354 -1.42 23.90 -10.11
N GLU A 355 -2.58 23.42 -10.56
CA GLU A 355 -3.68 24.24 -11.10
C GLU A 355 -4.76 24.57 -10.07
N THR A 356 -5.08 23.61 -9.20
CA THR A 356 -6.19 23.73 -8.24
C THR A 356 -5.77 24.50 -6.99
N GLY A 357 -4.48 24.49 -6.66
CA GLY A 357 -3.92 25.02 -5.42
C GLY A 357 -4.41 24.25 -4.18
N ARG A 358 -5.00 23.06 -4.35
CA ARG A 358 -5.57 22.25 -3.28
C ARG A 358 -4.74 21.01 -3.05
N LEU A 359 -4.82 20.47 -1.83
CA LEU A 359 -4.22 19.19 -1.51
C LEU A 359 -4.97 18.06 -2.27
N GLU A 360 -4.23 17.20 -2.95
CA GLU A 360 -4.72 16.02 -3.67
C GLU A 360 -3.95 14.79 -3.20
N ASP A 361 -4.67 13.68 -3.03
CA ASP A 361 -4.09 12.39 -2.67
C ASP A 361 -3.52 11.71 -3.92
N ILE A 362 -2.27 11.27 -3.83
CA ILE A 362 -1.55 10.60 -4.91
C ILE A 362 -0.79 9.39 -4.35
N ALA A 363 -0.32 8.53 -5.25
CA ALA A 363 0.62 7.48 -4.91
C ALA A 363 1.67 7.44 -6.02
N LEU A 364 2.80 8.09 -5.77
CA LEU A 364 3.88 8.19 -6.76
C LEU A 364 5.20 7.75 -6.15
N ASP A 365 5.71 6.61 -6.60
CA ASP A 365 7.04 6.14 -6.24
C ASP A 365 8.10 6.97 -6.96
N ILE A 366 9.08 7.46 -6.21
CA ILE A 366 10.16 8.30 -6.71
C ILE A 366 11.45 7.50 -6.62
N SER A 367 12.18 7.43 -7.74
CA SER A 367 13.50 6.81 -7.74
C SER A 367 14.49 7.66 -6.94
N ASP A 368 15.44 7.03 -6.24
CA ASP A 368 16.59 7.70 -5.61
C ASP A 368 17.32 8.64 -6.57
N ALA A 369 17.27 8.32 -7.86
CA ALA A 369 17.87 9.14 -8.91
C ALA A 369 17.23 10.54 -9.02
N GLU A 370 15.99 10.68 -8.55
CA GLU A 370 15.14 11.86 -8.58
C GLU A 370 15.00 12.53 -7.21
N VAL A 371 15.60 11.98 -6.14
CA VAL A 371 15.54 12.56 -4.79
C VAL A 371 16.83 13.33 -4.46
N ALA A 372 16.66 14.52 -3.88
CA ALA A 372 17.76 15.28 -3.29
C ALA A 372 17.32 15.91 -1.97
N SER A 373 18.25 16.12 -1.06
CA SER A 373 18.04 16.87 0.17
C SER A 373 19.34 17.54 0.59
N THR A 374 19.26 18.61 1.36
CA THR A 374 20.45 19.16 2.01
C THR A 374 20.80 18.35 3.25
N THR A 375 19.81 18.03 4.08
CA THR A 375 20.02 17.13 5.22
C THR A 375 19.66 15.69 4.86
N PRO A 376 20.58 14.72 5.03
CA PRO A 376 20.31 13.30 4.86
C PRO A 376 19.09 12.86 5.68
N THR A 377 18.29 11.95 5.13
CA THR A 377 17.11 11.44 5.84
C THR A 377 17.48 10.68 7.11
N ALA A 378 18.63 9.99 7.12
CA ALA A 378 19.18 9.32 8.30
C ALA A 378 19.43 10.25 9.50
N ASP A 379 19.66 11.55 9.25
CA ASP A 379 19.87 12.57 10.28
C ASP A 379 18.54 13.16 10.80
N MET A 380 17.41 12.79 10.19
CA MET A 380 16.08 13.13 10.66
C MET A 380 15.64 12.15 11.76
N THR A 381 14.67 12.57 12.59
CA THR A 381 14.05 11.68 13.56
C THR A 381 12.96 10.85 12.86
N PRO A 382 13.02 9.51 12.87
CA PRO A 382 11.95 8.67 12.32
C PRO A 382 10.71 8.77 13.20
N TYR A 383 9.52 8.64 12.60
CA TYR A 383 8.26 8.60 13.37
C TYR A 383 7.93 7.20 13.88
N THR A 384 8.51 6.17 13.27
CA THR A 384 8.46 4.78 13.74
C THR A 384 9.73 4.05 13.27
N SER A 385 10.18 3.07 14.05
CA SER A 385 11.29 2.18 13.71
C SER A 385 10.98 0.76 14.16
N GLU A 386 11.42 -0.23 13.38
CA GLU A 386 11.19 -1.66 13.66
C GLU A 386 12.52 -2.41 13.49
N TYR A 387 12.91 -3.15 14.51
CA TYR A 387 14.14 -3.95 14.51
C TYR A 387 13.81 -5.41 14.20
N GLU A 388 14.53 -5.98 13.24
CA GLU A 388 14.52 -7.41 12.95
C GLU A 388 15.91 -8.01 13.23
N GLY A 389 15.96 -8.93 14.21
CA GLY A 389 17.18 -9.66 14.55
C GLY A 389 17.56 -10.72 13.53
N TYR A 390 18.68 -11.41 13.77
CA TYR A 390 19.30 -12.37 12.86
C TYR A 390 18.33 -13.42 12.26
N MET A 391 18.01 -13.29 10.96
CA MET A 391 17.15 -14.20 10.19
C MET A 391 17.93 -15.25 9.39
N GLY A 392 19.15 -15.62 9.82
CA GLY A 392 20.00 -16.60 9.16
C GLY A 392 20.96 -15.98 8.13
N ASN A 393 20.59 -15.91 6.85
CA ASN A 393 21.51 -15.37 5.81
C ASN A 393 21.54 -13.83 5.76
N TYR A 394 20.67 -13.16 6.51
CA TYR A 394 20.58 -11.70 6.63
C TYR A 394 21.08 -11.28 8.01
N GLY A 395 21.90 -10.23 8.06
CA GLY A 395 22.29 -9.59 9.32
C GLY A 395 21.12 -8.84 9.95
N ASN A 396 21.31 -8.35 11.17
CA ASN A 396 20.31 -7.56 11.89
C ASN A 396 19.94 -6.30 11.08
N THR A 397 18.64 -6.03 10.95
CA THR A 397 18.12 -4.88 10.20
C THR A 397 17.27 -3.98 11.07
N LEU A 398 17.32 -2.68 10.79
CA LEU A 398 16.47 -1.67 11.39
C LEU A 398 15.75 -0.91 10.28
N ASP A 399 14.44 -1.09 10.21
CA ASP A 399 13.56 -0.31 9.37
C ASP A 399 13.20 1.01 10.08
N ARG A 400 13.28 2.12 9.34
CA ARG A 400 12.94 3.46 9.81
C ARG A 400 12.01 4.13 8.82
N TRP A 401 10.94 4.73 9.34
CA TRP A 401 9.98 5.47 8.52
C TRP A 401 9.97 6.95 8.87
N TYR A 402 9.94 7.78 7.83
CA TYR A 402 10.01 9.23 7.92
C TYR A 402 8.89 9.88 7.12
N ARG A 403 8.51 11.10 7.51
CA ARG A 403 7.64 11.98 6.74
C ARG A 403 8.35 13.28 6.48
N ARG A 404 8.46 13.67 5.22
CA ARG A 404 9.10 14.93 4.81
C ARG A 404 8.23 15.65 3.80
N ALA A 405 8.17 16.98 3.88
CA ALA A 405 7.66 17.74 2.75
C ALA A 405 8.71 17.75 1.63
N ALA A 406 8.27 17.93 0.39
CA ALA A 406 9.14 17.97 -0.78
C ALA A 406 8.71 19.08 -1.74
N LEU A 407 9.68 19.69 -2.43
CA LEU A 407 9.44 20.44 -3.65
C LEU A 407 9.62 19.50 -4.83
N VAL A 408 8.57 19.31 -5.63
CA VAL A 408 8.59 18.43 -6.79
C VAL A 408 8.68 19.30 -8.04
N ILE A 409 9.75 19.14 -8.81
CA ILE A 409 10.09 19.97 -9.99
C ILE A 409 10.13 19.07 -11.22
N TRP A 410 9.55 19.50 -12.33
CA TRP A 410 9.64 18.81 -13.62
C TRP A 410 9.66 19.81 -14.78
N PRO A 411 10.25 19.47 -15.94
CA PRO A 411 10.19 20.32 -17.13
C PRO A 411 8.74 20.58 -17.55
N ARG A 412 8.39 21.81 -17.96
CA ARG A 412 7.00 22.18 -18.31
C ARG A 412 6.40 21.28 -19.39
N GLY A 413 7.21 20.87 -20.37
CA GLY A 413 6.80 19.92 -21.41
C GLY A 413 6.46 18.51 -20.90
N GLN A 414 6.85 18.15 -19.69
CA GLN A 414 6.54 16.88 -19.04
C GLN A 414 5.41 16.99 -18.01
N GLY A 415 4.82 18.17 -17.79
CA GLY A 415 3.87 18.38 -16.69
C GLY A 415 2.64 17.47 -16.75
N PHE A 416 2.13 17.18 -17.94
CA PHE A 416 1.05 16.22 -18.10
C PHE A 416 1.47 14.80 -17.71
N ALA A 417 2.62 14.32 -18.21
CA ALA A 417 3.14 12.98 -17.93
C ALA A 417 3.46 12.78 -16.43
N SER A 418 4.17 13.73 -15.81
CA SER A 418 4.49 13.71 -14.38
C SER A 418 3.23 13.66 -13.52
N ARG A 419 2.17 14.36 -13.94
CA ARG A 419 0.88 14.31 -13.24
C ARG A 419 0.11 13.03 -13.45
N ALA A 420 0.11 12.54 -14.68
CA ALA A 420 -0.59 11.33 -15.05
C ALA A 420 -0.01 10.07 -14.38
N GLU A 421 1.29 10.06 -14.10
CA GLU A 421 1.91 8.98 -13.34
C GLU A 421 1.44 8.96 -11.88
N ALA A 422 1.28 10.13 -11.26
CA ALA A 422 0.75 10.25 -9.90
C ALA A 422 -0.77 9.98 -9.82
N SER A 423 -1.51 10.37 -10.85
CA SER A 423 -2.97 10.23 -10.92
C SER A 423 -3.43 9.81 -12.33
N PRO A 424 -3.42 8.49 -12.61
CA PRO A 424 -3.87 7.96 -13.89
C PRO A 424 -5.34 8.29 -14.21
N GLY A 425 -6.19 8.36 -13.17
CA GLY A 425 -7.61 8.70 -13.32
C GLY A 425 -7.83 10.14 -13.79
N TRP A 426 -7.08 11.10 -13.21
CA TRP A 426 -7.10 12.49 -13.66
C TRP A 426 -6.63 12.62 -15.12
N ALA A 427 -5.56 11.89 -15.49
CA ALA A 427 -5.02 11.94 -16.84
C ALA A 427 -6.07 11.56 -17.90
N LEU A 428 -6.84 10.51 -17.64
CA LEU A 428 -7.90 10.06 -18.54
C LEU A 428 -9.05 11.07 -18.62
N ASP A 429 -9.45 11.67 -17.50
CA ASP A 429 -10.47 12.73 -17.49
C ASP A 429 -10.02 13.93 -18.34
N GLU A 430 -8.76 14.35 -18.17
CA GLU A 430 -8.19 15.50 -18.87
C GLU A 430 -8.04 15.23 -20.38
N LEU A 431 -7.57 14.04 -20.78
CA LEU A 431 -7.51 13.64 -22.18
C LEU A 431 -8.89 13.62 -22.84
N THR A 432 -9.88 13.10 -22.12
CA THR A 432 -11.28 13.08 -22.55
C THR A 432 -11.81 14.50 -22.71
N ALA A 433 -11.52 15.39 -21.76
CA ALA A 433 -11.93 16.80 -21.81
C ALA A 433 -11.28 17.54 -22.99
N MET A 434 -9.97 17.37 -23.22
CA MET A 434 -9.26 17.95 -24.36
C MET A 434 -9.85 17.47 -25.69
N ALA A 435 -10.09 16.17 -25.83
CA ALA A 435 -10.69 15.61 -27.04
C ALA A 435 -12.11 16.18 -27.29
N ARG A 436 -12.96 16.24 -26.26
CA ARG A 436 -14.31 16.83 -26.34
C ARG A 436 -14.31 18.32 -26.64
N ALA A 437 -13.29 19.05 -26.20
CA ALA A 437 -13.07 20.45 -26.55
C ALA A 437 -12.56 20.66 -27.99
N GLY A 438 -12.33 19.58 -28.75
CA GLY A 438 -11.80 19.61 -30.11
C GLY A 438 -10.27 19.78 -30.19
N MET A 439 -9.56 19.68 -29.08
CA MET A 439 -8.09 19.80 -28.98
C MET A 439 -7.38 18.48 -29.30
N ASN A 440 -7.83 17.76 -30.34
CA ASN A 440 -7.43 16.37 -30.63
C ASN A 440 -5.91 16.19 -30.80
N ALA A 441 -5.23 17.15 -31.43
CA ALA A 441 -3.77 17.08 -31.60
C ALA A 441 -3.02 17.15 -30.26
N GLN A 442 -3.50 18.01 -29.34
CA GLN A 442 -2.92 18.15 -28.00
C GLN A 442 -3.23 16.94 -27.14
N ALA A 443 -4.48 16.45 -27.16
CA ALA A 443 -4.88 15.24 -26.45
C ALA A 443 -4.05 14.02 -26.87
N ARG A 444 -3.81 13.84 -28.18
CA ARG A 444 -2.99 12.73 -28.68
C ARG A 444 -1.52 12.85 -28.30
N GLU A 445 -0.96 14.06 -28.29
CA GLU A 445 0.42 14.28 -27.83
C GLU A 445 0.55 14.01 -26.33
N ALA A 446 -0.39 14.51 -25.52
CA ALA A 446 -0.46 14.23 -24.10
C ALA A 446 -0.59 12.72 -23.83
N ALA A 447 -1.45 12.00 -24.57
CA ALA A 447 -1.57 10.55 -24.45
C ALA A 447 -0.28 9.80 -24.80
N ARG A 448 0.47 10.23 -25.83
CA ARG A 448 1.77 9.61 -26.18
C ARG A 448 2.79 9.74 -25.05
N SER A 449 2.75 10.84 -24.30
CA SER A 449 3.67 11.06 -23.17
C SER A 449 3.51 10.03 -22.04
N LEU A 450 2.41 9.26 -22.01
CA LEU A 450 2.14 8.22 -21.02
C LEU A 450 2.90 6.90 -21.30
N GLU A 451 3.34 6.66 -22.53
CA GLU A 451 3.80 5.34 -23.01
C GLU A 451 4.89 4.71 -22.14
N SER A 452 5.81 5.51 -21.58
CA SER A 452 6.94 5.03 -20.80
C SER A 452 6.56 4.41 -19.45
N PHE A 453 5.45 4.82 -18.84
CA PHE A 453 5.03 4.40 -17.51
C PHE A 453 3.62 3.80 -17.43
N TRP A 454 2.78 3.99 -18.46
CA TRP A 454 1.38 3.55 -18.43
C TRP A 454 1.19 2.05 -18.19
N HIS A 455 2.19 1.23 -18.49
CA HIS A 455 2.20 -0.19 -18.14
C HIS A 455 1.97 -0.46 -16.63
N ALA A 456 2.33 0.48 -15.75
CA ALA A 456 2.08 0.40 -14.31
C ALA A 456 0.62 0.68 -13.92
N ALA A 457 -0.18 1.30 -14.81
CA ALA A 457 -1.60 1.61 -14.55
C ALA A 457 -2.42 0.36 -14.21
N GLY A 458 -2.02 -0.84 -14.68
CA GLY A 458 -2.63 -2.11 -14.33
C GLY A 458 -2.46 -2.55 -12.86
N ARG A 459 -1.64 -1.85 -12.08
CA ARG A 459 -1.44 -2.08 -10.63
C ARG A 459 -2.24 -1.11 -9.75
N TYR A 460 -2.89 -0.11 -10.33
CA TYR A 460 -3.67 0.89 -9.61
C TYR A 460 -4.83 0.25 -8.82
N PRO A 461 -5.11 0.62 -7.55
CA PRO A 461 -6.13 -0.04 -6.73
C PRO A 461 -7.56 -0.01 -7.32
N ALA A 462 -7.95 1.06 -7.99
CA ALA A 462 -9.29 1.26 -8.57
C ALA A 462 -9.39 0.83 -10.06
N GLN A 463 -8.94 -0.38 -10.39
CA GLN A 463 -8.86 -0.89 -11.77
C GLN A 463 -10.16 -0.78 -12.58
N ALA A 464 -11.32 -1.05 -11.97
CA ALA A 464 -12.59 -1.05 -12.69
C ALA A 464 -13.00 0.36 -13.13
N GLU A 465 -12.88 1.34 -12.24
CA GLU A 465 -13.16 2.74 -12.56
C GLU A 465 -12.18 3.26 -13.61
N LEU A 466 -10.89 2.96 -13.44
CA LEU A 466 -9.84 3.37 -14.36
C LEU A 466 -10.05 2.77 -15.77
N LEU A 467 -10.45 1.50 -15.86
CA LEU A 467 -10.78 0.86 -17.13
C LEU A 467 -11.97 1.55 -17.81
N GLY A 468 -13.02 1.89 -17.07
CA GLY A 468 -14.17 2.64 -17.59
C GLY A 468 -13.74 3.95 -18.26
N LYS A 469 -12.92 4.74 -17.55
CA LYS A 469 -12.34 5.99 -18.08
C LYS A 469 -11.45 5.73 -19.30
N ALA A 470 -10.61 4.69 -19.26
CA ALA A 470 -9.69 4.37 -20.36
C ALA A 470 -10.44 3.99 -21.65
N LEU A 471 -11.55 3.24 -21.53
CA LEU A 471 -12.41 2.90 -22.67
C LEU A 471 -13.04 4.15 -23.30
N GLU A 472 -13.49 5.09 -22.48
CA GLU A 472 -14.04 6.37 -22.93
C GLU A 472 -12.95 7.23 -23.60
N THR A 473 -11.81 7.43 -22.95
CA THR A 473 -10.68 8.19 -23.50
C THR A 473 -10.19 7.60 -24.82
N ALA A 474 -10.04 6.28 -24.91
CA ALA A 474 -9.65 5.58 -26.13
C ALA A 474 -10.62 5.88 -27.29
N ARG A 475 -11.92 6.00 -27.00
CA ARG A 475 -12.95 6.31 -28.01
C ARG A 475 -12.87 7.75 -28.49
N GLU A 476 -12.64 8.70 -27.57
CA GLU A 476 -12.60 10.14 -27.84
C GLU A 476 -11.31 10.58 -28.54
N LEU A 477 -10.17 9.94 -28.24
CA LEU A 477 -8.89 10.24 -28.91
C LEU A 477 -8.91 9.93 -30.41
N ASP A 478 -9.77 9.00 -30.85
CA ASP A 478 -9.93 8.59 -32.25
C ASP A 478 -8.57 8.21 -32.90
N ASP A 479 -7.75 7.45 -32.16
CA ASP A 479 -6.45 6.96 -32.60
C ASP A 479 -6.25 5.51 -32.16
N ALA A 480 -6.18 4.60 -33.14
CA ALA A 480 -6.16 3.16 -32.88
C ALA A 480 -4.91 2.69 -32.13
N GLN A 481 -3.77 3.36 -32.31
CA GLN A 481 -2.51 2.99 -31.64
C GLN A 481 -2.53 3.46 -30.18
N LEU A 482 -3.00 4.69 -29.94
CA LEU A 482 -3.14 5.20 -28.58
C LEU A 482 -4.20 4.47 -27.79
N ALA A 483 -5.31 4.08 -28.43
CA ALA A 483 -6.34 3.26 -27.81
C ALA A 483 -5.77 1.91 -27.32
N VAL A 484 -4.92 1.24 -28.12
CA VAL A 484 -4.24 0.01 -27.68
C VAL A 484 -3.29 0.29 -26.52
N MET A 485 -2.47 1.34 -26.63
CA MET A 485 -1.53 1.72 -25.57
C MET A 485 -2.25 1.96 -24.23
N LEU A 486 -3.36 2.69 -24.23
CA LEU A 486 -4.15 3.00 -23.04
C LEU A 486 -4.81 1.76 -22.42
N LEU A 487 -5.26 0.81 -23.26
CA LEU A 487 -6.03 -0.34 -22.80
C LEU A 487 -5.17 -1.57 -22.48
N ARG A 488 -3.94 -1.63 -22.97
CA ARG A 488 -3.01 -2.76 -22.79
C ARG A 488 -2.76 -3.17 -21.32
N PRO A 489 -2.66 -2.26 -20.33
CA PRO A 489 -2.37 -2.65 -18.95
C PRO A 489 -3.49 -3.42 -18.24
N PHE A 490 -4.70 -3.42 -18.80
CA PHE A 490 -5.86 -4.09 -18.22
C PHE A 490 -5.93 -5.56 -18.66
N ALA A 491 -6.83 -6.31 -18.03
CA ALA A 491 -7.05 -7.73 -18.31
C ALA A 491 -8.53 -8.03 -18.53
N LEU A 492 -8.79 -9.19 -19.15
CA LEU A 492 -10.14 -9.58 -19.57
C LEU A 492 -11.12 -9.65 -18.39
N GLU A 493 -10.67 -10.19 -17.25
CA GLU A 493 -11.45 -10.35 -16.02
C GLU A 493 -11.82 -9.03 -15.32
N ARG A 494 -11.34 -7.89 -15.82
CA ARG A 494 -11.69 -6.56 -15.33
C ARG A 494 -12.91 -5.96 -16.04
N LEU A 495 -13.36 -6.55 -17.15
CA LEU A 495 -14.58 -6.11 -17.82
C LEU A 495 -15.80 -6.42 -16.96
N ALA A 496 -16.48 -5.37 -16.50
CA ALA A 496 -17.76 -5.46 -15.81
C ALA A 496 -18.93 -5.13 -16.76
N PRO A 497 -20.17 -5.54 -16.46
CA PRO A 497 -21.34 -5.19 -17.27
C PRO A 497 -21.52 -3.68 -17.51
N GLY A 498 -21.10 -2.83 -16.56
CA GLY A 498 -21.11 -1.37 -16.71
C GLY A 498 -20.21 -0.85 -17.83
N HIS A 499 -19.15 -1.59 -18.21
CA HIS A 499 -18.25 -1.23 -19.31
C HIS A 499 -18.80 -1.61 -20.69
N GLY A 500 -19.88 -2.40 -20.75
CA GLY A 500 -20.45 -2.95 -21.98
C GLY A 500 -20.71 -1.89 -23.07
N PRO A 501 -21.42 -0.78 -22.77
CA PRO A 501 -21.68 0.28 -23.76
C PRO A 501 -20.41 0.95 -24.31
N ALA A 502 -19.43 1.27 -23.45
CA ALA A 502 -18.18 1.91 -23.87
C ALA A 502 -17.34 0.97 -24.75
N PHE A 503 -17.19 -0.29 -24.33
CA PHE A 503 -16.48 -1.32 -25.09
C PHE A 503 -17.18 -1.60 -26.44
N ALA A 504 -18.51 -1.65 -26.45
CA ALA A 504 -19.28 -1.81 -27.69
C ALA A 504 -19.07 -0.64 -28.65
N GLY A 505 -19.00 0.58 -28.12
CA GLY A 505 -18.68 1.79 -28.87
C GLY A 505 -17.30 1.75 -29.54
N LEU A 506 -16.29 1.17 -28.87
CA LEU A 506 -14.96 0.95 -29.45
C LEU A 506 -15.00 -0.11 -30.55
N ALA A 507 -15.69 -1.24 -30.32
CA ALA A 507 -15.81 -2.30 -31.31
C ALA A 507 -16.49 -1.82 -32.60
N ALA A 508 -17.50 -0.97 -32.48
CA ALA A 508 -18.17 -0.36 -33.62
C ALA A 508 -17.28 0.66 -34.36
N HIS A 509 -16.34 1.30 -33.64
CA HIS A 509 -15.48 2.35 -34.19
C HIS A 509 -14.22 1.83 -34.87
N TYR A 510 -13.47 0.96 -34.18
CA TYR A 510 -12.19 0.42 -34.65
C TYR A 510 -12.32 -0.90 -35.42
N GLY A 511 -13.47 -1.57 -35.32
CA GLY A 511 -13.76 -2.81 -36.04
C GLY A 511 -13.24 -4.09 -35.37
N GLY A 512 -13.63 -5.23 -35.93
CA GLY A 512 -13.42 -6.55 -35.33
C GLY A 512 -11.95 -6.95 -35.19
N THR A 513 -11.11 -6.71 -36.20
CA THR A 513 -9.68 -7.09 -36.16
C THR A 513 -8.92 -6.38 -35.05
N TRP A 514 -9.29 -5.14 -34.74
CA TRP A 514 -8.66 -4.37 -33.67
C TRP A 514 -9.07 -4.92 -32.29
N ILE A 515 -10.36 -5.21 -32.12
CA ILE A 515 -10.89 -5.82 -30.89
C ILE A 515 -10.30 -7.21 -30.65
N ASP A 516 -10.17 -8.03 -31.70
CA ASP A 516 -9.58 -9.36 -31.59
C ASP A 516 -8.13 -9.31 -31.11
N GLY A 517 -7.36 -8.32 -31.56
CA GLY A 517 -6.01 -8.06 -31.07
C GLY A 517 -5.99 -7.67 -29.60
N LEU A 518 -6.82 -6.71 -29.19
CA LEU A 518 -6.93 -6.28 -27.79
C LEU A 518 -7.33 -7.44 -26.86
N LEU A 519 -8.33 -8.22 -27.25
CA LEU A 519 -8.81 -9.37 -26.48
C LEU A 519 -7.76 -10.48 -26.39
N HIS A 520 -6.96 -10.67 -27.45
CA HIS A 520 -5.85 -11.61 -27.43
C HIS A 520 -4.79 -11.17 -26.41
N ASP A 521 -4.35 -9.91 -26.45
CA ASP A 521 -3.37 -9.37 -25.50
C ASP A 521 -3.85 -9.48 -24.06
N TRP A 522 -5.13 -9.15 -23.80
CA TRP A 522 -5.76 -9.30 -22.48
C TRP A 522 -5.86 -10.74 -22.00
N SER A 523 -5.91 -11.71 -22.92
CA SER A 523 -5.95 -13.14 -22.58
C SER A 523 -4.57 -13.75 -22.29
N GLU A 524 -3.49 -13.17 -22.82
CA GLU A 524 -2.11 -13.67 -22.57
C GLU A 524 -1.63 -13.41 -21.13
N GLY A 525 -2.15 -12.37 -20.48
CA GLY A 525 -1.80 -12.00 -19.10
C GLY A 525 -2.35 -12.95 -18.03
N TRP A 526 -3.29 -13.82 -18.40
CA TRP A 526 -3.92 -14.74 -17.45
C TRP A 526 -2.97 -15.87 -17.08
N ARG A 527 -2.46 -15.84 -15.84
CA ARG A 527 -1.65 -16.90 -15.24
C ARG A 527 -2.43 -17.60 -14.14
N PRO A 528 -2.85 -18.86 -14.34
CA PRO A 528 -3.40 -19.68 -13.27
C PRO A 528 -2.34 -19.84 -12.18
N ALA A 529 -2.67 -19.47 -10.96
CA ALA A 529 -1.87 -19.83 -9.81
C ALA A 529 -1.79 -21.36 -9.73
N SER A 530 -0.57 -21.91 -9.75
CA SER A 530 -0.33 -23.33 -9.53
C SER A 530 -0.92 -23.73 -8.17
N TYR A 531 -1.95 -24.59 -8.21
CA TYR A 531 -2.60 -25.18 -7.03
C TYR A 531 -2.89 -24.17 -5.89
N GLY A 532 -3.73 -23.17 -6.18
CA GLY A 532 -4.25 -22.23 -5.19
C GLY A 532 -5.09 -21.18 -5.88
N LEU A 533 -6.40 -21.42 -6.02
CA LEU A 533 -7.30 -20.50 -6.67
C LEU A 533 -7.33 -19.16 -5.93
N VAL A 534 -6.86 -18.10 -6.57
CA VAL A 534 -7.40 -16.75 -6.31
C VAL A 534 -8.88 -16.83 -6.68
N GLN A 535 -9.81 -16.51 -5.77
CA GLN A 535 -11.26 -16.66 -6.02
C GLN A 535 -11.80 -15.68 -7.06
N ALA A 536 -11.18 -14.49 -7.21
CA ALA A 536 -11.71 -13.40 -8.02
C ALA A 536 -11.89 -13.70 -9.54
N PRO A 537 -10.97 -14.41 -10.25
CA PRO A 537 -11.18 -14.73 -11.67
C PRO A 537 -12.35 -15.69 -11.95
N LEU A 538 -12.77 -16.49 -10.95
CA LEU A 538 -13.88 -17.44 -11.12
C LEU A 538 -15.25 -16.74 -11.00
N GLU A 539 -15.39 -15.79 -10.07
CA GLU A 539 -16.62 -14.99 -9.93
C GLU A 539 -16.92 -14.14 -11.18
N TRP A 540 -15.87 -13.71 -11.88
CA TRP A 540 -16.03 -12.99 -13.15
C TRP A 540 -16.73 -13.84 -14.22
N LEU A 541 -16.35 -15.12 -14.34
CA LEU A 541 -16.93 -16.07 -15.29
C LEU A 541 -18.42 -16.32 -15.02
N GLU A 542 -18.84 -16.33 -13.75
CA GLU A 542 -20.24 -16.46 -13.36
C GLU A 542 -21.10 -15.28 -13.87
N ASN A 543 -20.51 -14.09 -13.91
CA ASN A 543 -21.16 -12.85 -14.36
C ASN A 543 -21.09 -12.62 -15.88
N LEU A 544 -20.42 -13.52 -16.62
CA LEU A 544 -20.22 -13.41 -18.06
C LEU A 544 -21.53 -13.23 -18.86
N PRO A 545 -22.66 -13.90 -18.54
CA PRO A 545 -23.93 -13.66 -19.25
C PRO A 545 -24.41 -12.21 -19.15
N ARG A 546 -24.21 -11.56 -18.00
CA ARG A 546 -24.62 -10.15 -17.80
C ARG A 546 -23.72 -9.22 -18.61
N LEU A 547 -22.42 -9.51 -18.69
CA LEU A 547 -21.49 -8.78 -19.54
C LEU A 547 -21.85 -8.96 -21.02
N CYS A 548 -22.07 -10.19 -21.49
CA CYS A 548 -22.47 -10.47 -22.86
C CYS A 548 -23.81 -9.82 -23.23
N ALA A 549 -24.77 -9.77 -22.30
CA ALA A 549 -26.01 -9.01 -22.48
C ALA A 549 -25.77 -7.52 -22.68
N ALA A 550 -24.90 -6.91 -21.86
CA ALA A 550 -24.53 -5.51 -21.99
C ALA A 550 -23.78 -5.20 -23.30
N LEU A 551 -23.06 -6.19 -23.84
CA LEU A 551 -22.31 -6.08 -25.10
C LEU A 551 -23.16 -6.35 -26.35
N SER A 552 -24.30 -7.04 -26.25
CA SER A 552 -25.01 -7.60 -27.42
C SER A 552 -26.36 -6.93 -27.70
N VAL A 553 -26.36 -5.60 -27.84
CA VAL A 553 -27.52 -4.87 -28.37
C VAL A 553 -27.68 -5.20 -29.86
N GLU A 554 -28.91 -5.50 -30.32
CA GLU A 554 -29.18 -6.05 -31.66
C GLU A 554 -28.45 -5.29 -32.80
N GLY A 555 -27.76 -6.05 -33.65
CA GLY A 555 -27.12 -5.56 -34.88
C GLY A 555 -25.72 -4.94 -34.72
N SER A 556 -25.14 -4.95 -33.52
CA SER A 556 -23.86 -4.30 -33.26
C SER A 556 -22.62 -5.19 -33.55
N PRO A 557 -21.50 -4.59 -34.01
CA PRO A 557 -20.18 -5.25 -34.09
C PRO A 557 -19.69 -5.85 -32.76
N SER A 558 -20.23 -5.39 -31.64
CA SER A 558 -19.89 -5.88 -30.30
C SER A 558 -20.46 -7.26 -29.97
N THR A 559 -21.42 -7.78 -30.73
CA THR A 559 -21.88 -9.18 -30.58
C THR A 559 -20.77 -10.17 -30.96
N ALA A 560 -19.97 -9.86 -31.99
CA ALA A 560 -18.82 -10.68 -32.37
C ALA A 560 -17.73 -10.64 -31.29
N ALA A 561 -17.50 -9.47 -30.69
CA ALA A 561 -16.59 -9.33 -29.57
C ALA A 561 -17.06 -10.12 -28.34
N ALA A 562 -18.36 -10.08 -28.02
CA ALA A 562 -18.93 -10.87 -26.93
C ALA A 562 -18.72 -12.38 -27.15
N ARG A 563 -18.90 -12.87 -28.40
CA ARG A 563 -18.60 -14.27 -28.74
C ARG A 563 -17.13 -14.59 -28.54
N ARG A 564 -16.23 -13.72 -28.98
CA ARG A 564 -14.78 -13.88 -28.79
C ARG A 564 -14.39 -13.95 -27.32
N ILE A 565 -14.98 -13.10 -26.47
CA ILE A 565 -14.77 -13.15 -25.01
C ILE A 565 -15.19 -14.51 -24.45
N VAL A 566 -16.34 -15.04 -24.87
CA VAL A 566 -16.81 -16.37 -24.45
C VAL A 566 -15.88 -17.48 -24.93
N ASP A 567 -15.41 -17.43 -26.17
CA ASP A 567 -14.48 -18.42 -26.74
C ASP A 567 -13.13 -18.42 -26.00
N LEU A 568 -12.58 -17.23 -25.70
CA LEU A 568 -11.35 -17.07 -24.91
C LEU A 568 -11.55 -17.59 -23.47
N SER A 569 -12.65 -17.21 -22.83
CA SER A 569 -12.99 -17.67 -21.47
C SER A 569 -13.08 -19.19 -21.39
N TRP A 570 -13.70 -19.83 -22.39
CA TRP A 570 -13.76 -21.28 -22.48
C TRP A 570 -12.38 -21.91 -22.71
N THR A 571 -11.60 -21.37 -23.67
CA THR A 571 -10.25 -21.87 -23.98
C THR A 571 -9.35 -21.86 -22.74
N MET A 572 -9.40 -20.77 -21.99
CA MET A 572 -8.65 -20.58 -20.74
C MET A 572 -9.07 -21.62 -19.69
N LEU A 573 -10.38 -21.74 -19.42
CA LEU A 573 -10.89 -22.66 -18.41
C LEU A 573 -10.67 -24.14 -18.80
N ALA A 574 -10.92 -24.50 -20.06
CA ALA A 574 -10.70 -25.85 -20.57
C ALA A 574 -9.22 -26.25 -20.51
N GLY A 575 -8.29 -25.33 -20.76
CA GLY A 575 -6.85 -25.55 -20.62
C GLY A 575 -6.42 -25.91 -19.19
N GLN A 576 -7.14 -25.43 -18.17
CA GLN A 576 -6.90 -25.84 -16.77
C GLN A 576 -7.54 -27.18 -16.43
N ILE A 577 -8.77 -27.42 -16.92
CA ILE A 577 -9.54 -28.61 -16.59
C ILE A 577 -8.94 -29.85 -17.26
N GLY A 578 -8.47 -29.74 -18.50
CA GLY A 578 -7.94 -30.85 -19.29
C GLY A 578 -6.93 -31.74 -18.54
N PRO A 579 -5.80 -31.18 -18.06
CA PRO A 579 -4.80 -31.95 -17.33
C PRO A 579 -5.32 -32.63 -16.05
N ALA A 580 -6.30 -32.01 -15.38
CA ALA A 580 -6.90 -32.57 -14.18
C ALA A 580 -7.84 -33.76 -14.48
N LEU A 581 -8.49 -33.77 -15.64
CA LEU A 581 -9.33 -34.88 -16.08
C LEU A 581 -8.51 -36.11 -16.52
N ASP A 582 -7.26 -35.92 -16.93
CA ASP A 582 -6.35 -37.00 -17.33
C ASP A 582 -5.81 -37.80 -16.11
N GLY A 583 -5.73 -37.20 -14.93
CA GLY A 583 -5.21 -37.79 -13.68
C GLY A 583 -6.22 -38.61 -12.84
N PRO A 584 -5.79 -39.23 -11.72
CA PRO A 584 -6.70 -39.94 -10.83
C PRO A 584 -7.60 -38.98 -10.05
N LEU A 585 -8.93 -39.18 -10.10
CA LEU A 585 -9.89 -38.36 -9.36
C LEU A 585 -9.75 -38.58 -7.85
N THR A 586 -8.97 -37.73 -7.20
CA THR A 586 -8.85 -37.66 -5.74
C THR A 586 -9.95 -36.81 -5.15
N SER A 587 -10.20 -36.94 -3.84
CA SER A 587 -11.18 -36.13 -3.12
C SER A 587 -10.89 -34.63 -3.26
N ARG A 588 -9.61 -34.24 -3.28
CA ARG A 588 -9.17 -32.86 -3.52
C ARG A 588 -9.50 -32.38 -4.94
N GLN A 589 -9.26 -33.21 -5.95
CA GLN A 589 -9.58 -32.86 -7.34
C GLN A 589 -11.10 -32.76 -7.57
N GLU A 590 -11.88 -33.67 -6.99
CA GLU A 590 -13.34 -33.64 -7.07
C GLU A 590 -13.91 -32.38 -6.41
N ALA A 591 -13.39 -31.99 -5.24
CA ALA A 591 -13.75 -30.73 -4.59
C ALA A 591 -13.41 -29.52 -5.47
N TRP A 592 -12.21 -29.49 -6.05
CA TRP A 592 -11.81 -28.43 -6.97
C TRP A 592 -12.69 -28.36 -8.23
N LEU A 593 -12.97 -29.48 -8.91
CA LEU A 593 -13.89 -29.52 -10.05
C LEU A 593 -15.29 -29.01 -9.70
N THR A 594 -15.76 -29.30 -8.48
CA THR A 594 -17.05 -28.80 -7.99
C THR A 594 -17.06 -27.27 -7.89
N THR A 595 -15.95 -26.64 -7.48
CA THR A 595 -15.84 -25.16 -7.44
C THR A 595 -15.92 -24.52 -8.82
N LEU A 596 -15.62 -25.26 -9.89
CA LEU A 596 -15.68 -24.75 -11.26
C LEU A 596 -17.09 -24.81 -11.88
N GLY A 597 -18.07 -25.41 -11.19
CA GLY A 597 -19.43 -25.56 -11.72
C GLY A 597 -20.11 -24.22 -12.04
N ALA A 598 -20.05 -23.24 -11.15
CA ALA A 598 -20.64 -21.92 -11.38
C ALA A 598 -19.92 -21.15 -12.52
N PRO A 599 -18.57 -21.11 -12.57
CA PRO A 599 -17.84 -20.59 -13.73
C PRO A 599 -18.21 -21.23 -15.08
N CYS A 600 -18.24 -22.57 -15.16
CA CYS A 600 -18.66 -23.28 -16.37
C CYS A 600 -20.10 -22.93 -16.76
N SER A 601 -20.99 -22.81 -15.78
CA SER A 601 -22.38 -22.42 -15.99
C SER A 601 -22.50 -21.00 -16.57
N GLY A 602 -21.72 -20.05 -16.05
CA GLY A 602 -21.64 -18.69 -16.60
C GLY A 602 -21.24 -18.67 -18.08
N ILE A 603 -20.19 -19.43 -18.44
CA ILE A 603 -19.72 -19.52 -19.84
C ILE A 603 -20.76 -20.16 -20.76
N ILE A 604 -21.32 -21.32 -20.39
CA ILE A 604 -22.33 -22.02 -21.21
C ILE A 604 -23.57 -21.15 -21.40
N ALA A 605 -24.03 -20.48 -20.34
CA ALA A 605 -25.18 -19.58 -20.44
C ALA A 605 -24.90 -18.39 -21.37
N ALA A 606 -23.70 -17.81 -21.31
CA ALA A 606 -23.29 -16.74 -22.22
C ALA A 606 -23.17 -17.24 -23.67
N ALA A 607 -22.59 -18.42 -23.90
CA ALA A 607 -22.51 -19.05 -25.21
C ALA A 607 -23.90 -19.30 -25.82
N ALA A 608 -24.83 -19.81 -25.01
CA ALA A 608 -26.22 -20.06 -25.42
C ALA A 608 -26.95 -18.76 -25.77
N GLN A 609 -26.77 -17.70 -24.97
CA GLN A 609 -27.32 -16.38 -25.23
C GLN A 609 -26.83 -15.80 -26.56
N LEU A 610 -25.56 -16.03 -26.91
CA LEU A 610 -24.94 -15.50 -28.13
C LEU A 610 -25.08 -16.43 -29.34
N GLY A 611 -25.56 -17.65 -29.16
CA GLY A 611 -25.60 -18.70 -30.19
C GLY A 611 -24.21 -19.19 -30.63
N SER A 612 -23.23 -19.23 -29.73
CA SER A 612 -21.90 -19.81 -30.02
C SER A 612 -21.96 -21.34 -29.92
N THR A 613 -22.06 -22.04 -31.04
CA THR A 613 -22.17 -23.50 -31.07
C THR A 613 -20.88 -24.21 -30.68
N ASN A 614 -19.71 -23.64 -31.02
CA ASN A 614 -18.41 -24.28 -30.76
C ASN A 614 -18.16 -24.49 -29.26
N VAL A 615 -18.39 -23.46 -28.44
CA VAL A 615 -18.20 -23.55 -26.99
C VAL A 615 -19.21 -24.52 -26.35
N LEU A 616 -20.45 -24.53 -26.83
CA LEU A 616 -21.45 -25.50 -26.38
C LEU A 616 -21.04 -26.93 -26.73
N ASP A 617 -20.61 -27.17 -27.97
CA ASP A 617 -20.14 -28.49 -28.43
C ASP A 617 -18.89 -28.95 -27.67
N ASP A 618 -17.94 -28.06 -27.42
CA ASP A 618 -16.73 -28.37 -26.65
C ASP A 618 -17.07 -28.67 -25.18
N ALA A 619 -17.98 -27.92 -24.57
CA ALA A 619 -18.44 -28.20 -23.20
C ALA A 619 -19.14 -29.55 -23.09
N HIS A 620 -19.99 -29.88 -24.07
CA HIS A 620 -20.61 -31.20 -24.17
C HIS A 620 -19.58 -32.31 -24.39
N ASN A 621 -18.60 -32.09 -25.27
CA ASN A 621 -17.54 -33.04 -25.53
C ASN A 621 -16.66 -33.28 -24.30
N LEU A 622 -16.32 -32.24 -23.54
CA LEU A 622 -15.55 -32.37 -22.31
C LEU A 622 -16.26 -33.25 -21.28
N ALA A 623 -17.58 -33.07 -21.12
CA ALA A 623 -18.40 -33.93 -20.28
C ALA A 623 -18.44 -35.38 -20.81
N ARG A 624 -18.44 -35.56 -22.13
CA ARG A 624 -18.52 -36.88 -22.79
C ARG A 624 -17.22 -37.69 -22.72
N THR A 625 -16.06 -37.07 -22.93
CA THR A 625 -14.78 -37.75 -23.17
C THR A 625 -14.05 -38.18 -21.89
N ALA A 626 -14.31 -37.53 -20.75
CA ALA A 626 -13.62 -37.82 -19.48
C ALA A 626 -14.35 -38.80 -18.53
N GLY A 627 -15.43 -39.45 -18.97
CA GLY A 627 -16.13 -40.50 -18.22
C GLY A 627 -16.59 -40.09 -16.82
N HIS A 628 -16.44 -40.96 -15.81
CA HIS A 628 -16.87 -40.70 -14.42
C HIS A 628 -16.21 -39.47 -13.76
N ARG A 629 -15.11 -38.97 -14.31
CA ARG A 629 -14.35 -37.81 -13.78
C ARG A 629 -14.97 -36.47 -14.19
N ALA A 630 -15.54 -36.43 -15.38
CA ALA A 630 -16.27 -35.27 -15.88
C ALA A 630 -17.63 -35.09 -15.18
N HIS A 631 -18.15 -36.16 -14.57
CA HIS A 631 -19.46 -36.18 -13.89
C HIS A 631 -19.55 -35.14 -12.76
N ALA A 632 -18.51 -35.03 -11.92
CA ALA A 632 -18.51 -34.07 -10.82
C ALA A 632 -18.65 -32.62 -11.32
N LEU A 633 -17.88 -32.27 -12.35
CA LEU A 633 -17.94 -30.96 -12.99
C LEU A 633 -19.27 -30.72 -13.71
N ALA A 634 -19.74 -31.69 -14.50
CA ALA A 634 -20.99 -31.59 -15.26
C ALA A 634 -22.19 -31.41 -14.32
N MET A 635 -22.27 -32.21 -13.24
CA MET A 635 -23.33 -32.07 -12.24
C MET A 635 -23.23 -30.75 -11.48
N ALA A 636 -22.03 -30.31 -11.07
CA ALA A 636 -21.85 -29.00 -10.43
C ALA A 636 -22.29 -27.86 -11.36
N THR A 637 -21.97 -27.96 -12.65
CA THR A 637 -22.35 -26.99 -13.69
C THR A 637 -23.86 -26.93 -13.87
N LEU A 638 -24.53 -28.08 -13.98
CA LEU A 638 -25.99 -28.17 -14.10
C LEU A 638 -26.70 -27.66 -12.83
N ARG A 639 -26.17 -27.98 -11.64
CA ARG A 639 -26.71 -27.48 -10.37
C ARG A 639 -26.60 -25.96 -10.26
N ALA A 640 -25.47 -25.38 -10.66
CA ALA A 640 -25.27 -23.93 -10.68
C ALA A 640 -26.15 -23.23 -11.73
N ALA A 641 -26.42 -23.88 -12.86
CA ALA A 641 -27.30 -23.34 -13.91
C ALA A 641 -28.76 -23.18 -13.46
N GLY A 642 -29.22 -24.04 -12.55
CA GLY A 642 -30.63 -24.20 -12.22
C GLY A 642 -31.41 -24.89 -13.35
N SER A 643 -32.67 -25.21 -13.10
CA SER A 643 -33.50 -26.06 -13.97
C SER A 643 -33.91 -25.37 -15.29
N HIS A 644 -33.90 -26.12 -16.40
CA HIS A 644 -34.44 -25.70 -17.72
C HIS A 644 -33.82 -24.45 -18.37
N ARG A 645 -32.54 -24.18 -18.10
CA ARG A 645 -31.81 -23.08 -18.75
C ARG A 645 -31.40 -23.43 -20.19
N ALA A 646 -31.56 -22.50 -21.13
CA ALA A 646 -31.14 -22.69 -22.51
C ALA A 646 -29.62 -22.96 -22.62
N GLY A 647 -29.23 -23.88 -23.50
CA GLY A 647 -27.82 -24.29 -23.70
C GLY A 647 -27.35 -25.48 -22.87
N PHE A 648 -28.13 -25.95 -21.89
CA PHE A 648 -27.73 -27.03 -20.97
C PHE A 648 -28.43 -28.38 -21.22
N GLY A 649 -29.39 -28.42 -22.14
CA GLY A 649 -30.19 -29.63 -22.40
C GLY A 649 -29.36 -30.84 -22.81
N GLU A 650 -28.47 -30.68 -23.78
CA GLU A 650 -27.57 -31.74 -24.26
C GLU A 650 -26.58 -32.19 -23.18
N LEU A 651 -26.07 -31.26 -22.36
CA LEU A 651 -25.24 -31.60 -21.20
C LEU A 651 -26.01 -32.47 -20.20
N ALA A 652 -27.27 -32.11 -19.90
CA ALA A 652 -28.12 -32.88 -18.99
C ALA A 652 -28.46 -34.27 -19.54
N ILE A 653 -28.78 -34.37 -20.84
CA ILE A 653 -29.03 -35.64 -21.53
C ILE A 653 -27.79 -36.54 -21.48
N SER A 654 -26.64 -36.01 -21.93
CA SER A 654 -25.37 -36.75 -21.95
C SER A 654 -24.95 -37.22 -20.55
N SER A 655 -25.14 -36.37 -19.53
CA SER A 655 -24.86 -36.72 -18.14
C SER A 655 -25.78 -37.85 -17.66
N ALA A 656 -27.08 -37.78 -17.95
CA ALA A 656 -28.02 -38.84 -17.59
C ALA A 656 -27.70 -40.17 -18.30
N GLU A 657 -27.32 -40.14 -19.58
CA GLU A 657 -26.90 -41.33 -20.33
C GLU A 657 -25.66 -41.99 -19.71
N GLN A 658 -24.66 -41.20 -19.32
CA GLN A 658 -23.47 -41.70 -18.63
C GLN A 658 -23.80 -42.31 -17.28
N ILE A 659 -24.64 -41.65 -16.48
CA ILE A 659 -25.08 -42.17 -15.18
C ILE A 659 -25.86 -43.48 -15.38
N ARG A 660 -26.78 -43.54 -16.34
CA ARG A 660 -27.50 -44.78 -16.68
C ARG A 660 -26.55 -45.89 -17.10
N ALA A 661 -25.55 -45.59 -17.93
CA ALA A 661 -24.55 -46.57 -18.33
C ALA A 661 -23.74 -47.08 -17.14
N ALA A 662 -23.37 -46.20 -16.19
CA ALA A 662 -22.70 -46.59 -14.95
C ALA A 662 -23.60 -47.43 -14.03
N LEU A 663 -24.88 -47.06 -13.90
CA LEU A 663 -25.87 -47.82 -13.13
C LEU A 663 -26.25 -49.16 -13.80
N ALA A 664 -26.14 -49.28 -15.12
CA ALA A 664 -26.37 -50.53 -15.84
C ALA A 664 -25.23 -51.56 -15.61
N GLN A 665 -24.04 -51.10 -15.22
CA GLN A 665 -22.96 -52.01 -14.84
C GLN A 665 -23.34 -52.78 -13.56
N PRO A 666 -23.08 -54.10 -13.51
CA PRO A 666 -23.39 -54.91 -12.35
C PRO A 666 -22.58 -54.43 -11.14
N GLN A 667 -23.17 -54.52 -9.96
CA GLN A 667 -22.46 -54.24 -8.72
C GLN A 667 -21.29 -55.22 -8.57
N ARG A 668 -20.14 -54.72 -8.11
CA ARG A 668 -18.98 -55.55 -7.79
C ARG A 668 -19.36 -56.74 -6.92
N ALA A 669 -18.89 -57.93 -7.31
CA ALA A 669 -19.10 -59.14 -6.55
C ALA A 669 -18.37 -59.06 -5.19
N PRO A 670 -18.94 -59.60 -4.08
CA PRO A 670 -18.31 -59.52 -2.75
C PRO A 670 -16.88 -60.10 -2.66
N GLY A 671 -16.51 -60.98 -3.59
CA GLY A 671 -15.17 -61.58 -3.68
C GLY A 671 -14.20 -60.85 -4.60
N ASP A 672 -14.62 -59.80 -5.30
CA ASP A 672 -13.78 -59.09 -6.28
C ASP A 672 -13.10 -57.87 -5.66
N TRP A 673 -11.86 -58.05 -5.19
CA TRP A 673 -11.01 -56.99 -4.66
C TRP A 673 -10.13 -56.31 -5.73
N SER A 674 -10.47 -56.41 -7.01
CA SER A 674 -9.69 -55.77 -8.07
C SER A 674 -9.75 -54.23 -7.97
N ILE A 675 -8.59 -53.58 -7.98
CA ILE A 675 -8.43 -52.13 -7.98
C ILE A 675 -7.70 -51.73 -9.25
N ALA A 676 -8.22 -50.75 -9.98
CA ALA A 676 -7.54 -50.17 -11.13
C ALA A 676 -6.46 -49.20 -10.64
N LEU A 677 -5.20 -49.41 -11.05
CA LEU A 677 -4.12 -48.44 -10.81
C LEU A 677 -4.16 -47.37 -11.91
N PRO A 678 -4.29 -46.08 -11.56
CA PRO A 678 -4.25 -44.99 -12.53
C PRO A 678 -2.93 -44.95 -13.30
N THR A 679 -3.01 -44.60 -14.58
CA THR A 679 -1.84 -44.34 -15.44
C THR A 679 -1.00 -43.20 -14.86
N GLY A 680 0.33 -43.24 -15.03
CA GLY A 680 1.22 -42.15 -14.57
C GLY A 680 2.66 -42.56 -14.29
N CYS A 681 2.93 -43.85 -14.07
CA CYS A 681 4.29 -44.37 -13.93
C CYS A 681 4.38 -45.80 -14.48
N ALA A 682 5.36 -46.03 -15.35
CA ALA A 682 5.60 -47.33 -16.01
C ALA A 682 6.85 -48.04 -15.44
N CYS A 683 7.25 -47.71 -14.21
CA CYS A 683 8.38 -48.39 -13.58
C CYS A 683 8.01 -49.82 -13.14
N GLU A 684 9.02 -50.68 -13.01
CA GLU A 684 8.88 -52.06 -12.53
C GLU A 684 8.06 -52.17 -11.22
N LEU A 685 8.21 -51.19 -10.31
CA LEU A 685 7.45 -51.18 -9.06
C LEU A 685 5.94 -50.94 -9.30
N CYS A 686 5.59 -50.03 -10.21
CA CYS A 686 4.19 -49.76 -10.54
C CYS A 686 3.55 -50.93 -11.31
N GLU A 687 4.33 -51.70 -12.07
CA GLU A 687 3.85 -52.93 -12.71
C GLU A 687 3.51 -54.01 -11.68
N VAL A 688 4.38 -54.22 -10.67
CA VAL A 688 4.14 -55.17 -9.57
C VAL A 688 2.95 -54.72 -8.73
N LEU A 689 2.88 -53.44 -8.35
CA LEU A 689 1.75 -52.86 -7.63
C LEU A 689 0.45 -53.04 -8.44
N GLY A 690 0.45 -52.69 -9.72
CA GLY A 690 -0.71 -52.83 -10.59
C GLY A 690 -1.17 -54.29 -10.74
N THR A 691 -0.24 -55.24 -10.80
CA THR A 691 -0.57 -56.67 -10.84
C THR A 691 -1.22 -57.15 -9.54
N PHE A 692 -0.73 -56.71 -8.39
CA PHE A 692 -1.37 -56.98 -7.10
C PHE A 692 -2.76 -56.36 -7.02
N LEU A 693 -2.90 -55.10 -7.43
CA LEU A 693 -4.16 -54.38 -7.39
C LEU A 693 -5.22 -55.02 -8.29
N ARG A 694 -4.88 -55.44 -9.51
CA ARG A 694 -5.83 -56.08 -10.46
C ARG A 694 -6.29 -57.48 -10.05
N HIS A 695 -5.58 -58.16 -9.14
CA HIS A 695 -5.95 -59.53 -8.76
C HIS A 695 -7.23 -59.53 -7.89
N PRO A 696 -8.31 -60.25 -8.27
CA PRO A 696 -9.60 -60.18 -7.57
C PRO A 696 -9.56 -60.80 -6.16
N GLU A 697 -8.86 -61.92 -5.96
CA GLU A 697 -8.87 -62.62 -4.65
C GLU A 697 -7.71 -62.23 -3.72
N ARG A 698 -6.64 -61.63 -4.27
CA ARG A 698 -5.42 -61.35 -3.50
C ARG A 698 -5.59 -60.06 -2.72
N ARG A 699 -5.72 -60.19 -1.40
CA ARG A 699 -5.98 -59.08 -0.48
C ARG A 699 -4.71 -58.49 0.14
N ALA A 700 -3.64 -59.27 0.25
CA ALA A 700 -2.40 -58.82 0.87
C ALA A 700 -1.16 -59.10 0.00
N LEU A 701 -0.16 -58.22 0.13
CA LEU A 701 1.17 -58.37 -0.46
C LEU A 701 2.22 -57.91 0.55
N ASP A 702 3.08 -58.84 0.96
CA ASP A 702 4.29 -58.56 1.73
C ASP A 702 5.45 -58.42 0.73
N TRP A 703 5.99 -57.21 0.58
CA TRP A 703 6.96 -56.86 -0.46
C TRP A 703 8.26 -56.29 0.13
N PRO A 704 9.34 -57.09 0.26
CA PRO A 704 10.64 -56.61 0.72
C PRO A 704 11.25 -55.62 -0.28
N LEU A 705 11.49 -54.39 0.17
CA LEU A 705 11.93 -53.29 -0.69
C LEU A 705 12.88 -52.36 0.06
N ALA A 706 13.87 -51.76 -0.62
CA ALA A 706 14.71 -50.72 -0.03
C ALA A 706 13.92 -49.42 0.25
N LYS A 707 14.45 -48.52 1.10
CA LYS A 707 13.74 -47.32 1.59
C LYS A 707 13.15 -46.46 0.47
N ASP A 708 13.95 -46.11 -0.54
CA ASP A 708 13.49 -45.23 -1.63
C ASP A 708 12.44 -45.89 -2.53
N ARG A 709 12.58 -47.20 -2.76
CA ARG A 709 11.59 -48.00 -3.51
C ARG A 709 10.26 -48.06 -2.76
N ARG A 710 10.27 -48.24 -1.42
CA ARG A 710 9.05 -48.17 -0.60
C ARG A 710 8.42 -46.80 -0.61
N ARG A 711 9.22 -45.72 -0.49
CA ARG A 711 8.72 -44.33 -0.53
C ARG A 711 7.95 -44.05 -1.83
N HIS A 712 8.47 -44.52 -2.97
CA HIS A 712 7.78 -44.39 -4.26
C HIS A 712 6.40 -45.09 -4.25
N VAL A 713 6.32 -46.33 -3.74
CA VAL A 713 5.06 -47.09 -3.70
C VAL A 713 4.06 -46.46 -2.72
N HIS A 714 4.51 -45.98 -1.57
CA HIS A 714 3.69 -45.21 -0.63
C HIS A 714 3.08 -43.98 -1.32
N ALA A 715 3.92 -43.14 -1.94
CA ALA A 715 3.46 -41.96 -2.67
C ALA A 715 2.45 -42.32 -3.77
N ARG A 716 2.69 -43.38 -4.56
CA ARG A 716 1.74 -43.82 -5.60
C ARG A 716 0.38 -44.23 -5.07
N ILE A 717 0.32 -44.77 -3.85
CA ILE A 717 -0.94 -45.17 -3.20
C ILE A 717 -1.64 -43.94 -2.61
N ASP A 718 -0.90 -43.06 -1.94
CA ASP A 718 -1.41 -41.84 -1.32
C ASP A 718 -1.90 -40.83 -2.37
N ASP A 719 -1.10 -40.55 -3.40
CA ASP A 719 -1.41 -39.60 -4.48
C ASP A 719 -2.66 -39.99 -5.28
N ALA A 720 -2.97 -41.29 -5.35
CA ALA A 720 -4.14 -41.82 -6.02
C ALA A 720 -5.27 -42.20 -5.05
N GLU A 721 -5.11 -41.92 -3.75
CA GLU A 721 -6.04 -42.24 -2.65
C GLU A 721 -6.55 -43.70 -2.71
N LEU A 722 -5.72 -44.67 -3.10
CA LEU A 722 -6.20 -46.04 -3.32
C LEU A 722 -6.69 -46.68 -2.01
N PRO A 723 -7.74 -47.53 -2.02
CA PRO A 723 -8.29 -48.18 -0.83
C PRO A 723 -7.41 -49.35 -0.34
N VAL A 724 -6.13 -49.06 -0.08
CA VAL A 724 -5.10 -50.01 0.34
C VAL A 724 -4.40 -49.45 1.57
N ARG A 725 -4.45 -50.17 2.68
CA ARG A 725 -3.61 -49.92 3.84
C ARG A 725 -2.18 -50.30 3.50
N HIS A 726 -1.24 -49.41 3.73
CA HIS A 726 0.17 -49.58 3.36
C HIS A 726 1.06 -49.26 4.57
N GLU A 727 1.86 -50.23 5.00
CA GLU A 727 2.69 -50.07 6.20
C GLU A 727 4.06 -50.72 6.02
N THR A 728 5.11 -50.08 6.54
CA THR A 728 6.45 -50.69 6.55
C THR A 728 6.64 -51.52 7.82
N ARG A 729 6.69 -52.85 7.69
CA ARG A 729 7.08 -53.77 8.76
C ARG A 729 8.61 -53.76 8.91
N ARG A 730 9.10 -53.24 10.04
CA ARG A 730 10.53 -53.04 10.32
C ARG A 730 11.20 -54.29 10.91
N GLN A 731 11.06 -55.44 10.24
CA GLN A 731 11.67 -56.72 10.64
C GLN A 731 12.44 -57.32 9.45
N GLY A 732 13.72 -57.63 9.62
CA GLY A 732 14.63 -58.07 8.54
C GLY A 732 15.24 -56.93 7.72
N ARG A 733 16.16 -57.23 6.79
CA ARG A 733 16.69 -56.25 5.80
C ARG A 733 16.69 -56.88 4.41
N PRO A 734 16.10 -56.24 3.37
CA PRO A 734 15.37 -54.97 3.42
C PRO A 734 14.03 -55.07 4.19
N TYR A 735 13.53 -53.95 4.74
CA TYR A 735 12.20 -53.93 5.39
C TYR A 735 11.08 -54.22 4.38
N THR A 736 9.99 -54.83 4.87
CA THR A 736 8.85 -55.27 4.06
C THR A 736 7.77 -54.21 4.03
N LEU A 737 7.34 -53.81 2.84
CA LEU A 737 6.11 -53.04 2.63
C LEU A 737 4.93 -54.02 2.62
N VAL A 738 4.03 -53.88 3.59
CA VAL A 738 2.81 -54.69 3.73
C VAL A 738 1.67 -53.87 3.14
N LEU A 739 1.09 -54.36 2.05
CA LEU A 739 -0.07 -53.79 1.40
C LEU A 739 -1.29 -54.66 1.67
N THR A 740 -2.39 -54.05 2.14
CA THR A 740 -3.66 -54.75 2.41
C THR A 740 -4.81 -53.98 1.78
N LYS A 741 -5.55 -54.60 0.87
CA LYS A 741 -6.78 -54.02 0.31
C LYS A 741 -7.85 -53.92 1.38
N THR A 742 -8.55 -52.80 1.43
CA THR A 742 -9.48 -52.44 2.51
C THR A 742 -10.92 -52.45 2.04
N GLU A 743 -11.87 -52.58 2.98
CA GLU A 743 -13.31 -52.57 2.68
C GLU A 743 -13.80 -51.22 2.14
N ALA A 744 -13.02 -50.16 2.33
CA ALA A 744 -13.25 -48.84 1.72
C ALA A 744 -13.44 -48.90 0.19
N LEU A 745 -12.93 -49.94 -0.49
CA LEU A 745 -13.22 -50.19 -1.91
C LEU A 745 -14.73 -50.37 -2.17
N PHE A 746 -15.40 -51.22 -1.39
CA PHE A 746 -16.80 -51.54 -1.57
C PHE A 746 -17.70 -50.39 -1.09
N GLU A 747 -17.34 -49.76 0.04
CA GLU A 747 -18.05 -48.59 0.56
C GLU A 747 -18.05 -47.45 -0.45
N ARG A 748 -16.90 -47.13 -1.04
CA ARG A 748 -16.77 -46.08 -2.07
C ARG A 748 -17.60 -46.38 -3.32
N GLU A 749 -17.61 -47.62 -3.78
CA GLU A 749 -18.42 -48.01 -4.95
C GLU A 749 -19.92 -47.95 -4.66
N SER A 750 -20.35 -48.36 -3.46
CA SER A 750 -21.74 -48.24 -3.01
C SER A 750 -22.16 -46.78 -2.95
N LEU A 751 -21.38 -45.93 -2.30
CA LEU A 751 -21.65 -44.48 -2.18
C LEU A 751 -21.67 -43.79 -3.55
N ALA A 752 -20.75 -44.14 -4.46
CA ALA A 752 -20.75 -43.59 -5.81
C ALA A 752 -22.02 -43.99 -6.58
N ARG A 753 -22.50 -45.22 -6.41
CA ARG A 753 -23.72 -45.72 -7.03
C ARG A 753 -24.99 -45.07 -6.45
N GLU A 754 -25.04 -44.87 -5.14
CA GLU A 754 -26.12 -44.12 -4.47
C GLU A 754 -26.15 -42.66 -4.97
N ARG A 755 -25.00 -42.00 -5.04
CA ARG A 755 -24.88 -40.65 -5.59
C ARG A 755 -25.36 -40.59 -7.04
N HIS A 756 -25.00 -41.56 -7.87
CA HIS A 756 -25.51 -41.67 -9.24
C HIS A 756 -27.02 -41.84 -9.31
N GLN A 757 -27.65 -42.61 -8.41
CA GLN A 757 -29.11 -42.71 -8.35
C GLN A 757 -29.75 -41.38 -7.97
N VAL A 758 -29.20 -40.67 -6.98
CA VAL A 758 -29.67 -39.34 -6.56
C VAL A 758 -29.53 -38.32 -7.68
N ASP A 759 -28.38 -38.28 -8.35
CA ASP A 759 -28.12 -37.38 -9.47
C ASP A 759 -29.05 -37.67 -10.66
N LEU A 760 -29.26 -38.94 -11.01
CA LEU A 760 -30.19 -39.32 -12.09
C LEU A 760 -31.63 -38.91 -11.76
N ALA A 761 -32.09 -39.18 -10.54
CA ALA A 761 -33.43 -38.77 -10.09
C ALA A 761 -33.60 -37.24 -10.16
N TRP A 762 -32.56 -36.49 -9.75
CA TRP A 762 -32.55 -35.03 -9.87
C TRP A 762 -32.61 -34.57 -11.33
N LEU A 763 -31.82 -35.16 -12.24
CA LEU A 763 -31.86 -34.83 -13.68
C LEU A 763 -33.23 -35.15 -14.32
N THR A 764 -33.83 -36.28 -13.97
CA THR A 764 -35.17 -36.64 -14.47
C THR A 764 -36.23 -35.65 -13.98
N ASN A 765 -36.16 -35.20 -12.73
CA ASN A 765 -37.15 -34.28 -12.16
C ASN A 765 -36.95 -32.83 -12.63
N GLU A 766 -35.73 -32.31 -12.53
CA GLU A 766 -35.42 -30.90 -12.76
C GLU A 766 -35.13 -30.57 -14.22
N TRP A 767 -34.60 -31.52 -14.99
CA TRP A 767 -34.26 -31.31 -16.41
C TRP A 767 -35.19 -32.05 -17.36
N LYS A 768 -36.14 -32.84 -16.85
CA LYS A 768 -37.09 -33.66 -17.63
C LYS A 768 -36.40 -34.54 -18.67
N VAL A 769 -35.19 -35.02 -18.36
CA VAL A 769 -34.51 -35.98 -19.22
C VAL A 769 -35.32 -37.28 -19.19
N SER A 770 -35.86 -37.68 -20.35
CA SER A 770 -36.70 -38.88 -20.51
C SER A 770 -36.10 -40.06 -19.77
N THR A 771 -36.90 -40.74 -18.94
CA THR A 771 -36.50 -41.88 -18.08
C THR A 771 -35.80 -42.98 -18.84
#